data_AF-A0A8C4PXM8-F1
#
_entry.id   AF-A0A8C4PXM8-F1
#
_cell.length_a   1.000
_cell.length_b   1.000
_cell.length_c   1.000
_cell.angle_alpha   90.00
_cell.angle_beta   90.00
_cell.angle_gamma   90.00
#
_symmetry.space_group_name_H-M   'P 1'
#
loop_
_entity.id
_entity.type
_entity.pdbx_description
1 polymer ?
#
loop_
_entity_poly.entity_id
_entity_poly.type
_entity_poly.pdbx_seq_one_letter_code
_entity_poly.pdbx_strand_id
1 'polypeptide(L)'
;YFCCEDEGVGRIVGCGKGNQRKLGRAKGGKERVTNIPFLQNVLDNSQFLNGTVDTQFIDENPDLFNMKLSQNRAQKLLLYLGHVMVNGAPTPLPIKAQLPALDPIIPDIPLGEPPSGFRDVLLQSGPEEFAKAVREHPSLLLMDTTFRDAHQSLLATRVRTHDLKAISPFLAHHFSKLFGLENWGGATFDVAMRFLYECPWRRLQELRALIPNIPFMMLLRGANAVGYTNYPDNAVYRFCEMAKENGMDIFRVFDSLNYLPNMTLGMEAAGQAGGVVEASISYTGDITDTSRTKYNLQYYIELADELVHAGTHILGIKDMAGLLKPEAARILVDALRQRFPDLPIHVHSHDTAGAGVASMLAAAEAGADIVDVAVDPMSGMTSQPSMGAMVACTKRTRLDTGLDLHKVFEYADYWEAARQLYAPFDCTATMKSGNADVYENEIPGGQYTNLHFQAHSMGLGHKFKAVKKAYIEANKLLGDLIKVTPSSKIVGDLAQFMVQNNLTKEEVEERAEELSFPLSVVEFFQGAIGIPHEGYPEPLRSKVELERGKTLHIKALALGDLNKNGQREVFFELNGQLRSVLVKDCTAMKEFHFHPKAQKDILGQVGAPMPGNVIELNVKEGEQVERGQPLCIISAMKMETIVNAPVSGMIRKLPISQGMHLEVDDLILEIE
;
A
#
# COMPACT_ATOMS: atom_id res chain seq x y z
N TYR A 1 -38.16 7.44 31.18
CA TYR A 1 -36.70 7.23 31.25
C TYR A 1 -36.03 8.58 31.21
N PHE A 2 -35.11 8.85 32.14
CA PHE A 2 -34.36 10.10 32.18
C PHE A 2 -33.13 9.96 31.27
N CYS A 3 -33.05 10.80 30.24
CA CYS A 3 -31.84 10.93 29.44
C CYS A 3 -31.05 12.08 30.06
N CYS A 4 -29.94 11.79 30.73
CA CYS A 4 -29.03 12.83 31.21
C CYS A 4 -28.10 13.20 30.05
N GLU A 5 -28.37 14.36 29.44
CA GLU A 5 -27.31 15.19 28.90
C GLU A 5 -26.94 16.12 30.05
N ASP A 6 -25.77 15.97 30.66
CA ASP A 6 -25.35 16.85 31.76
C ASP A 6 -25.39 18.30 31.25
N GLU A 7 -26.33 19.07 31.80
CA GLU A 7 -26.77 20.45 31.44
C GLU A 7 -27.86 20.61 30.35
N GLY A 8 -28.69 19.60 30.09
CA GLY A 8 -29.86 19.72 29.19
C GLY A 8 -30.78 18.50 29.21
N VAL A 9 -31.48 18.25 30.32
CA VAL A 9 -32.25 17.00 30.52
C VAL A 9 -33.50 16.92 29.61
N GLY A 10 -33.46 16.02 28.62
CA GLY A 10 -34.65 15.58 27.89
C GLY A 10 -35.37 14.44 28.61
N ARG A 11 -36.57 14.67 29.15
CA ARG A 11 -37.39 13.60 29.77
C ARG A 11 -38.16 12.82 28.69
N ILE A 12 -37.79 11.58 28.45
CA ILE A 12 -38.53 10.70 27.53
C ILE A 12 -39.60 9.93 28.33
N VAL A 13 -40.85 10.31 28.14
CA VAL A 13 -42.04 9.59 28.63
C VAL A 13 -42.73 8.94 27.44
N GLY A 14 -43.07 7.66 27.56
CA GLY A 14 -43.78 6.93 26.52
C GLY A 14 -44.85 6.02 27.12
N CYS A 15 -46.05 6.10 26.55
CA CYS A 15 -47.23 5.32 26.92
C CYS A 15 -47.66 4.52 25.68
N GLY A 16 -47.73 3.18 25.80
CA GLY A 16 -48.07 2.25 24.71
C GLY A 16 -46.91 1.35 24.25
N LYS A 17 -47.20 0.38 23.35
CA LYS A 17 -46.28 -0.69 22.86
C LYS A 17 -45.07 -0.21 22.02
N GLY A 18 -44.59 1.02 22.18
CA GLY A 18 -43.62 1.66 21.26
C GLY A 18 -42.40 2.33 21.90
N ASN A 19 -42.12 2.11 23.19
CA ASN A 19 -41.08 2.86 23.92
C ASN A 19 -39.65 2.63 23.39
N GLN A 20 -39.32 1.43 22.92
CA GLN A 20 -38.02 1.14 22.26
C GLN A 20 -37.79 1.98 20.99
N ARG A 21 -38.85 2.28 20.21
CA ARG A 21 -38.73 3.08 18.98
C ARG A 21 -38.38 4.54 19.22
N LYS A 22 -38.75 5.11 20.38
CA LYS A 22 -38.44 6.51 20.74
C LYS A 22 -36.97 6.68 21.13
N LEU A 23 -36.41 5.74 21.92
CA LEU A 23 -34.99 5.78 22.28
C LEU A 23 -34.07 5.57 21.07
N GLY A 24 -34.42 4.66 20.16
CA GLY A 24 -33.64 4.44 18.92
C GLY A 24 -33.60 5.63 17.95
N ARG A 25 -34.47 6.64 18.12
CA ARG A 25 -34.50 7.87 17.31
C ARG A 25 -33.80 9.05 17.98
N ALA A 26 -33.52 8.99 19.28
CA ALA A 26 -32.79 10.03 19.98
C ALA A 26 -31.31 9.98 19.59
N LYS A 27 -30.78 11.10 19.08
CA LYS A 27 -29.35 11.27 18.78
C LYS A 27 -28.83 12.39 19.66
N GLY A 28 -27.86 12.10 20.52
CA GLY A 28 -27.16 13.12 21.29
C GLY A 28 -26.37 14.06 20.39
N GLY A 29 -26.18 15.31 20.83
CA GLY A 29 -25.32 16.29 20.17
C GLY A 29 -23.88 15.80 20.02
N LYS A 30 -23.17 16.31 18.99
CA LYS A 30 -21.88 15.83 18.44
C LYS A 30 -20.69 15.67 19.42
N GLU A 31 -20.80 16.07 20.68
CA GLU A 31 -19.67 16.16 21.61
C GLU A 31 -19.91 15.54 23.00
N ARG A 32 -21.07 14.93 23.27
CA ARG A 32 -21.39 14.42 24.62
C ARG A 32 -21.69 12.91 24.62
N VAL A 33 -21.08 12.19 25.56
CA VAL A 33 -21.40 10.79 25.85
C VAL A 33 -22.79 10.75 26.49
N THR A 34 -23.68 9.87 26.00
CA THR A 34 -25.05 9.75 26.52
C THR A 34 -25.28 8.37 27.13
N ASN A 35 -26.20 8.26 28.09
CA ASN A 35 -26.62 6.99 28.69
C ASN A 35 -27.63 6.19 27.84
N ILE A 36 -27.86 6.58 26.58
CA ILE A 36 -28.82 5.94 25.68
C ILE A 36 -28.53 4.44 25.46
N PRO A 37 -27.27 4.02 25.17
CA PRO A 37 -26.97 2.60 24.97
C PRO A 37 -27.24 1.74 26.21
N PHE A 38 -26.97 2.27 27.40
CA PHE A 38 -27.29 1.63 28.67
C PHE A 38 -28.81 1.45 28.84
N LEU A 39 -29.58 2.50 28.57
CA LEU A 39 -31.05 2.43 28.65
C LEU A 39 -31.65 1.47 27.61
N GLN A 40 -31.03 1.31 26.44
CA GLN A 40 -31.43 0.29 25.46
C GLN A 40 -31.22 -1.12 26.00
N ASN A 41 -30.04 -1.40 26.58
CA ASN A 41 -29.76 -2.69 27.21
C ASN A 41 -30.75 -3.01 28.34
N VAL A 42 -31.12 -2.01 29.17
CA VAL A 42 -32.14 -2.17 30.22
C VAL A 42 -33.51 -2.52 29.61
N LEU A 43 -33.91 -1.84 28.53
CA LEU A 43 -35.19 -2.07 27.86
C LEU A 43 -35.27 -3.40 27.10
N ASP A 44 -34.12 -4.01 26.79
CA ASP A 44 -34.02 -5.29 26.10
C ASP A 44 -33.80 -6.48 27.06
N ASN A 45 -33.53 -6.21 28.34
CA ASN A 45 -33.33 -7.24 29.37
C ASN A 45 -34.67 -7.91 29.74
N SER A 46 -34.69 -9.24 29.79
CA SER A 46 -35.90 -10.04 30.04
C SER A 46 -36.48 -9.85 31.45
N GLN A 47 -35.64 -9.64 32.47
CA GLN A 47 -36.10 -9.36 33.84
C GLN A 47 -36.83 -8.01 33.89
N PHE A 48 -36.29 -7.01 33.20
CA PHE A 48 -36.90 -5.68 33.10
C PHE A 48 -38.22 -5.70 32.34
N LEU A 49 -38.28 -6.43 31.21
CA LEU A 49 -39.50 -6.59 30.41
C LEU A 49 -40.62 -7.33 31.15
N ASN A 50 -40.27 -8.30 31.98
CA ASN A 50 -41.23 -9.08 32.77
C ASN A 50 -41.58 -8.43 34.12
N GLY A 51 -40.97 -7.29 34.46
CA GLY A 51 -41.21 -6.58 35.72
C GLY A 51 -40.66 -7.30 36.95
N THR A 52 -39.74 -8.26 36.78
CA THR A 52 -39.10 -9.01 37.85
C THR A 52 -37.76 -8.38 38.21
N VAL A 53 -37.79 -7.09 38.59
CA VAL A 53 -36.59 -6.31 38.95
C VAL A 53 -36.72 -5.72 40.35
N ASP A 54 -35.60 -5.62 41.04
CA ASP A 54 -35.48 -4.96 42.35
C ASP A 54 -34.37 -3.89 42.32
N THR A 55 -33.97 -3.41 43.50
CA THR A 55 -32.92 -2.39 43.62
C THR A 55 -31.52 -2.90 43.27
N GLN A 56 -31.29 -4.21 43.24
CA GLN A 56 -30.00 -4.83 42.90
C GLN A 56 -29.90 -5.19 41.41
N PHE A 57 -30.99 -5.12 40.65
CA PHE A 57 -31.05 -5.46 39.22
C PHE A 57 -29.87 -4.96 38.37
N ILE A 58 -29.44 -3.71 38.53
CA ILE A 58 -28.32 -3.16 37.74
C ILE A 58 -27.00 -3.82 38.11
N ASP A 59 -26.77 -4.05 39.41
CA ASP A 59 -25.55 -4.64 39.95
C ASP A 59 -25.44 -6.14 39.62
N GLU A 60 -26.60 -6.83 39.55
CA GLU A 60 -26.70 -8.27 39.24
C GLU A 60 -26.65 -8.58 37.73
N ASN A 61 -26.77 -7.56 36.86
CA ASN A 61 -26.76 -7.71 35.40
C ASN A 61 -25.60 -6.91 34.78
N PRO A 62 -24.33 -7.32 34.97
CA PRO A 62 -23.16 -6.59 34.44
C PRO A 62 -23.16 -6.46 32.91
N ASP A 63 -23.87 -7.33 32.21
CA ASP A 63 -24.04 -7.28 30.76
C ASP A 63 -24.75 -6.00 30.28
N LEU A 64 -25.49 -5.30 31.15
CA LEU A 64 -26.09 -3.99 30.84
C LEU A 64 -25.04 -2.94 30.45
N PHE A 65 -23.81 -3.09 30.93
CA PHE A 65 -22.67 -2.21 30.62
C PHE A 65 -21.93 -2.63 29.35
N ASN A 66 -22.29 -3.77 28.72
CA ASN A 66 -21.77 -4.16 27.42
C ASN A 66 -22.45 -3.34 26.31
N MET A 67 -22.02 -2.09 26.20
CA MET A 67 -22.60 -1.13 25.27
C MET A 67 -22.06 -1.34 23.86
N LYS A 68 -22.95 -1.68 22.91
CA LYS A 68 -22.59 -1.69 21.49
C LYS A 68 -22.46 -0.24 20.99
N LEU A 69 -21.23 0.19 20.73
CA LEU A 69 -20.96 1.49 20.11
C LEU A 69 -21.67 1.57 18.75
N SER A 70 -22.57 2.55 18.61
CA SER A 70 -23.24 2.80 17.34
C SER A 70 -22.23 3.28 16.30
N GLN A 71 -22.16 2.60 15.15
CA GLN A 71 -21.28 2.99 14.06
C GLN A 71 -21.90 4.15 13.27
N ASN A 72 -21.39 5.36 13.45
CA ASN A 72 -21.84 6.53 12.71
C ASN A 72 -21.20 6.60 11.30
N ARG A 73 -21.55 5.66 10.42
CA ARG A 73 -20.98 5.52 9.08
C ARG A 73 -21.27 6.74 8.19
N ALA A 74 -22.49 7.28 8.26
CA ALA A 74 -22.89 8.44 7.46
C ALA A 74 -22.04 9.67 7.78
N GLN A 75 -21.78 9.95 9.06
CA GLN A 75 -20.92 11.08 9.43
C GLN A 75 -19.48 10.87 8.96
N LYS A 76 -18.93 9.65 9.07
CA LYS A 76 -17.59 9.33 8.55
C LYS A 76 -17.51 9.55 7.03
N LEU A 77 -18.54 9.15 6.29
CA LEU A 77 -18.62 9.38 4.84
C LEU A 77 -18.67 10.87 4.51
N LEU A 78 -19.51 11.65 5.20
CA LEU A 78 -19.59 13.10 5.00
C LEU A 78 -18.27 13.80 5.34
N LEU A 79 -17.56 13.37 6.39
CA LEU A 79 -16.24 13.88 6.72
C LEU A 79 -15.22 13.55 5.64
N TYR A 80 -15.24 12.32 5.11
CA TYR A 80 -14.37 11.92 4.01
C TYR A 80 -14.64 12.75 2.74
N LEU A 81 -15.90 12.85 2.31
CA LEU A 81 -16.28 13.65 1.14
C LEU A 81 -15.91 15.13 1.33
N GLY A 82 -16.20 15.70 2.51
CA GLY A 82 -15.83 17.07 2.84
C GLY A 82 -14.32 17.29 2.80
N HIS A 83 -13.52 16.35 3.34
CA HIS A 83 -12.07 16.40 3.24
C HIS A 83 -11.60 16.33 1.78
N VAL A 84 -12.13 15.42 0.97
CA VAL A 84 -11.73 15.27 -0.44
C VAL A 84 -12.09 16.51 -1.26
N MET A 85 -13.26 17.11 -1.02
CA MET A 85 -13.67 18.34 -1.71
C MET A 85 -12.79 19.55 -1.38
N VAL A 86 -12.32 19.66 -0.13
CA VAL A 86 -11.52 20.82 0.33
C VAL A 86 -10.02 20.61 0.08
N ASN A 87 -9.50 19.44 0.41
CA ASN A 87 -8.06 19.15 0.41
C ASN A 87 -7.60 18.29 -0.77
N GLY A 88 -8.53 17.77 -1.59
CA GLY A 88 -8.24 16.79 -2.61
C GLY A 88 -8.11 15.36 -2.06
N ALA A 89 -7.75 14.43 -2.94
CA ALA A 89 -7.59 13.02 -2.58
C ALA A 89 -6.48 12.84 -1.52
N PRO A 90 -6.69 12.01 -0.49
CA PRO A 90 -5.65 11.74 0.52
C PRO A 90 -4.46 10.98 -0.07
N THR A 91 -4.68 10.21 -1.13
CA THR A 91 -3.63 9.50 -1.86
C THR A 91 -2.91 10.48 -2.80
N PRO A 92 -1.57 10.59 -2.72
CA PRO A 92 -0.82 11.46 -3.60
C PRO A 92 -1.07 11.12 -5.07
N LEU A 93 -1.47 12.13 -5.84
CA LEU A 93 -1.66 12.02 -7.29
C LEU A 93 -0.34 12.40 -7.98
N PRO A 94 0.33 11.45 -8.68
CA PRO A 94 1.58 11.75 -9.36
C PRO A 94 1.43 12.86 -10.39
N ILE A 95 0.29 12.89 -11.08
CA ILE A 95 0.03 13.80 -12.18
C ILE A 95 -1.39 14.35 -12.05
N LYS A 96 -1.56 15.63 -12.35
CA LYS A 96 -2.89 16.25 -12.45
C LYS A 96 -3.53 15.81 -13.77
N ALA A 97 -4.67 15.15 -13.70
CA ALA A 97 -5.45 14.76 -14.87
C ALA A 97 -6.91 15.20 -14.72
N GLN A 98 -7.57 15.47 -15.84
CA GLN A 98 -9.00 15.71 -15.88
C GLN A 98 -9.72 14.36 -15.88
N LEU A 99 -10.64 14.17 -14.94
CA LEU A 99 -11.42 12.95 -14.85
C LEU A 99 -12.68 13.05 -15.72
N PRO A 100 -13.13 11.94 -16.32
CA PRO A 100 -14.37 11.91 -17.09
C PRO A 100 -15.58 12.16 -16.18
N ALA A 101 -16.67 12.66 -16.76
CA ALA A 101 -17.90 12.99 -16.04
C ALA A 101 -18.89 11.83 -15.92
N LEU A 102 -18.67 10.73 -16.67
CA LEU A 102 -19.56 9.59 -16.75
C LEU A 102 -18.88 8.35 -16.19
N ASP A 103 -19.67 7.54 -15.48
CA ASP A 103 -19.24 6.23 -14.99
C ASP A 103 -19.13 5.21 -16.14
N PRO A 104 -18.24 4.21 -16.03
CA PRO A 104 -18.13 3.14 -17.01
C PRO A 104 -19.44 2.37 -17.18
N ILE A 105 -19.80 2.06 -18.43
CA ILE A 105 -21.00 1.27 -18.73
C ILE A 105 -20.66 -0.21 -18.57
N ILE A 106 -21.41 -0.89 -17.70
CA ILE A 106 -21.30 -2.34 -17.52
C ILE A 106 -22.05 -3.02 -18.69
N PRO A 107 -21.42 -3.93 -19.44
CA PRO A 107 -22.10 -4.69 -20.50
C PRO A 107 -23.24 -5.56 -19.97
N ASP A 108 -24.13 -5.98 -20.87
CA ASP A 108 -25.26 -6.84 -20.50
C ASP A 108 -24.79 -8.19 -19.93
N ILE A 109 -25.30 -8.55 -18.76
CA ILE A 109 -24.98 -9.80 -18.07
C ILE A 109 -26.18 -10.75 -18.20
N PRO A 110 -25.99 -11.99 -18.67
CA PRO A 110 -27.05 -12.99 -18.72
C PRO A 110 -27.66 -13.25 -17.33
N LEU A 111 -28.95 -13.57 -17.29
CA LEU A 111 -29.62 -14.02 -16.06
C LEU A 111 -29.29 -15.48 -15.78
N GLY A 112 -28.99 -15.81 -14.53
CA GLY A 112 -28.75 -17.18 -14.05
C GLY A 112 -27.33 -17.40 -13.55
N GLU A 113 -26.98 -18.66 -13.31
CA GLU A 113 -25.63 -19.06 -12.90
C GLU A 113 -24.67 -19.07 -14.11
N PRO A 114 -23.39 -18.74 -13.92
CA PRO A 114 -22.40 -18.82 -14.98
C PRO A 114 -22.13 -20.28 -15.41
N PRO A 115 -21.66 -20.50 -16.65
CA PRO A 115 -21.30 -21.85 -17.12
C PRO A 115 -20.17 -22.47 -16.31
N SER A 116 -20.07 -23.80 -16.30
CA SER A 116 -18.93 -24.48 -15.69
C SER A 116 -17.61 -24.08 -16.35
N GLY A 117 -16.54 -24.00 -15.55
CA GLY A 117 -15.20 -23.63 -15.98
C GLY A 117 -14.12 -24.50 -15.33
N PHE A 118 -12.86 -24.17 -15.58
CA PHE A 118 -11.71 -24.93 -15.08
C PHE A 118 -11.64 -25.05 -13.55
N ARG A 119 -12.31 -24.16 -12.81
CA ARG A 119 -12.37 -24.25 -11.35
C ARG A 119 -13.19 -25.45 -10.89
N ASP A 120 -14.22 -25.83 -11.64
CA ASP A 120 -15.03 -26.99 -11.27
C ASP A 120 -14.21 -28.28 -11.32
N VAL A 121 -13.31 -28.41 -12.32
CA VAL A 121 -12.36 -29.53 -12.41
C VAL A 121 -11.47 -29.58 -11.17
N LEU A 122 -10.91 -28.43 -10.77
CA LEU A 122 -10.08 -28.33 -9.57
C LEU A 122 -10.83 -28.72 -8.30
N LEU A 123 -12.06 -28.23 -8.13
CA LEU A 123 -12.86 -28.50 -6.94
C LEU A 123 -13.33 -29.97 -6.85
N GLN A 124 -13.57 -30.62 -7.99
CA GLN A 124 -14.04 -32.00 -8.05
C GLN A 124 -12.90 -33.01 -7.92
N SER A 125 -11.75 -32.74 -8.56
CA SER A 125 -10.70 -33.75 -8.79
C SER A 125 -9.34 -33.38 -8.20
N GLY A 126 -9.17 -32.15 -7.70
CA GLY A 126 -7.95 -31.69 -7.06
C GLY A 126 -6.86 -31.20 -8.04
N PRO A 127 -5.71 -30.72 -7.51
CA PRO A 127 -4.67 -30.06 -8.30
C PRO A 127 -4.02 -30.90 -9.40
N GLU A 128 -3.80 -32.19 -9.17
CA GLU A 128 -3.14 -33.08 -10.13
C GLU A 128 -4.00 -33.33 -11.38
N GLU A 129 -5.27 -33.70 -11.17
CA GLU A 129 -6.21 -33.88 -12.27
C GLU A 129 -6.52 -32.55 -12.98
N PHE A 130 -6.48 -31.43 -12.26
CA PHE A 130 -6.55 -30.11 -12.87
C PHE A 130 -5.38 -29.86 -13.83
N ALA A 131 -4.13 -30.11 -13.41
CA ALA A 131 -2.96 -29.96 -14.27
C ALA A 131 -2.99 -30.88 -15.49
N LYS A 132 -3.43 -32.13 -15.30
CA LYS A 132 -3.64 -33.07 -16.40
C LYS A 132 -4.70 -32.57 -17.39
N ALA A 133 -5.83 -32.07 -16.91
CA ALA A 133 -6.89 -31.51 -17.76
C ALA A 133 -6.41 -30.29 -18.56
N VAL A 134 -5.52 -29.47 -17.99
CA VAL A 134 -4.86 -28.36 -18.70
C VAL A 134 -3.97 -28.90 -19.81
N ARG A 135 -3.13 -29.91 -19.53
CA ARG A 135 -2.23 -30.50 -20.53
C ARG A 135 -2.96 -31.20 -21.68
N GLU A 136 -4.07 -31.87 -21.37
CA GLU A 136 -4.92 -32.57 -22.34
C GLU A 136 -5.80 -31.62 -23.17
N HIS A 137 -5.91 -30.34 -22.76
CA HIS A 137 -6.70 -29.37 -23.49
C HIS A 137 -6.12 -29.15 -24.91
N PRO A 138 -6.93 -29.28 -25.97
CA PRO A 138 -6.41 -29.36 -27.33
C PRO A 138 -5.97 -28.01 -27.92
N SER A 139 -6.31 -26.89 -27.28
CA SER A 139 -6.00 -25.54 -27.75
C SER A 139 -5.39 -24.67 -26.68
N LEU A 140 -4.89 -23.49 -27.08
CA LEU A 140 -4.22 -22.55 -26.19
C LEU A 140 -5.21 -21.99 -25.15
N LEU A 141 -4.82 -22.06 -23.89
CA LEU A 141 -5.54 -21.42 -22.81
C LEU A 141 -4.96 -20.04 -22.49
N LEU A 142 -5.82 -19.13 -22.01
CA LEU A 142 -5.42 -17.79 -21.63
C LEU A 142 -5.60 -17.58 -20.11
N MET A 143 -4.64 -16.90 -19.49
CA MET A 143 -4.73 -16.33 -18.15
C MET A 143 -4.97 -14.81 -18.27
N ASP A 144 -6.09 -14.31 -17.75
CA ASP A 144 -6.34 -12.86 -17.73
C ASP A 144 -5.62 -12.21 -16.53
N THR A 145 -4.73 -11.26 -16.79
CA THR A 145 -3.99 -10.50 -15.77
C THR A 145 -4.57 -9.12 -15.49
N THR A 146 -5.71 -8.77 -16.11
CA THR A 146 -6.33 -7.45 -16.03
C THR A 146 -6.62 -7.04 -14.58
N PHE A 147 -6.95 -7.99 -13.70
CA PHE A 147 -7.30 -7.75 -12.30
C PHE A 147 -6.07 -7.63 -11.37
N ARG A 148 -4.84 -7.88 -11.86
CA ARG A 148 -3.60 -7.85 -11.06
C ARG A 148 -2.44 -7.18 -11.78
N ASP A 149 -1.75 -7.87 -12.68
CA ASP A 149 -0.46 -7.41 -13.21
C ASP A 149 -0.60 -6.24 -14.18
N ALA A 150 -1.70 -6.19 -14.93
CA ALA A 150 -1.94 -5.16 -15.92
C ALA A 150 -1.99 -3.77 -15.28
N HIS A 151 -2.85 -3.59 -14.28
CA HIS A 151 -2.94 -2.31 -13.56
C HIS A 151 -1.77 -2.07 -12.61
N GLN A 152 -1.09 -3.12 -12.14
CA GLN A 152 0.19 -2.96 -11.44
C GLN A 152 1.25 -2.30 -12.33
N SER A 153 1.26 -2.64 -13.62
CA SER A 153 2.22 -2.12 -14.59
C SER A 153 1.83 -0.74 -15.13
N LEU A 154 0.55 -0.56 -15.44
CA LEU A 154 0.03 0.63 -16.13
C LEU A 154 -0.44 1.75 -15.20
N LEU A 155 -1.03 1.39 -14.06
CA LEU A 155 -1.81 2.30 -13.21
C LEU A 155 -1.31 2.31 -11.75
N ALA A 156 -0.05 1.95 -11.53
CA ALA A 156 0.56 1.86 -10.20
C ALA A 156 -0.28 1.05 -9.18
N THR A 157 -0.92 -0.02 -9.65
CA THR A 157 -1.75 -0.91 -8.84
C THR A 157 -2.99 -0.24 -8.21
N ARG A 158 -3.48 0.87 -8.79
CA ARG A 158 -4.54 1.69 -8.17
C ARG A 158 -5.97 1.25 -8.46
N VAL A 159 -6.18 0.23 -9.29
CA VAL A 159 -7.52 -0.26 -9.60
C VAL A 159 -8.20 -0.82 -8.34
N ARG A 160 -9.41 -0.34 -8.08
CA ARG A 160 -10.16 -0.54 -6.84
C ARG A 160 -11.09 -1.74 -6.93
N THR A 161 -11.45 -2.28 -5.76
CA THR A 161 -12.43 -3.39 -5.65
C THR A 161 -13.77 -3.05 -6.30
N HIS A 162 -14.16 -1.77 -6.30
CA HIS A 162 -15.40 -1.29 -6.91
C HIS A 162 -15.48 -1.63 -8.42
N ASP A 163 -14.47 -1.22 -9.19
CA ASP A 163 -14.47 -1.39 -10.65
C ASP A 163 -14.23 -2.85 -11.05
N LEU A 164 -13.45 -3.60 -10.26
CA LEU A 164 -13.27 -5.04 -10.49
C LEU A 164 -14.59 -5.79 -10.32
N LYS A 165 -15.36 -5.48 -9.26
CA LYS A 165 -16.64 -6.12 -8.99
C LYS A 165 -17.70 -5.82 -10.03
N ALA A 166 -17.73 -4.59 -10.55
CA ALA A 166 -18.74 -4.16 -11.52
C ALA A 166 -18.74 -5.05 -12.77
N ILE A 167 -17.56 -5.41 -13.29
CA ILE A 167 -17.42 -6.23 -14.49
C ILE A 167 -17.32 -7.74 -14.20
N SER A 168 -17.11 -8.13 -12.93
CA SER A 168 -16.89 -9.54 -12.54
C SER A 168 -17.95 -10.54 -13.03
N PRO A 169 -19.27 -10.27 -12.90
CA PRO A 169 -20.28 -11.20 -13.42
C PRO A 169 -20.19 -11.42 -14.93
N PHE A 170 -19.85 -10.38 -15.69
CA PHE A 170 -19.66 -10.49 -17.14
C PHE A 170 -18.54 -11.49 -17.49
N LEU A 171 -17.41 -11.45 -16.77
CA LEU A 171 -16.34 -12.44 -16.92
C LEU A 171 -16.83 -13.86 -16.60
N ALA A 172 -17.51 -14.03 -15.46
CA ALA A 172 -18.01 -15.34 -15.05
C ALA A 172 -18.90 -15.99 -16.14
N HIS A 173 -19.74 -15.20 -16.82
CA HIS A 173 -20.62 -15.72 -17.87
C HIS A 173 -19.95 -15.95 -19.23
N HIS A 174 -19.07 -15.03 -19.67
CA HIS A 174 -18.56 -15.05 -21.04
C HIS A 174 -17.13 -15.59 -21.19
N PHE A 175 -16.39 -15.66 -20.08
CA PHE A 175 -14.99 -16.05 -20.06
C PHE A 175 -14.75 -17.32 -19.23
N SER A 176 -15.76 -18.19 -19.10
CA SER A 176 -15.67 -19.46 -18.35
C SER A 176 -14.60 -20.43 -18.89
N LYS A 177 -14.11 -20.20 -20.12
CA LYS A 177 -13.04 -20.98 -20.78
C LYS A 177 -11.62 -20.49 -20.46
N LEU A 178 -11.45 -19.40 -19.72
CA LEU A 178 -10.12 -18.98 -19.29
C LEU A 178 -9.50 -20.07 -18.40
N PHE A 179 -8.17 -20.24 -18.51
CA PHE A 179 -7.43 -21.07 -17.56
C PHE A 179 -7.54 -20.49 -16.15
N GLY A 180 -7.51 -19.15 -16.04
CA GLY A 180 -7.76 -18.47 -14.78
C GLY A 180 -7.78 -16.96 -14.93
N LEU A 181 -7.99 -16.32 -13.78
CA LEU A 181 -7.94 -14.87 -13.59
C LEU A 181 -6.92 -14.57 -12.51
N GLU A 182 -5.84 -13.91 -12.88
CA GLU A 182 -4.85 -13.42 -11.93
C GLU A 182 -5.38 -12.13 -11.31
N ASN A 183 -5.72 -12.18 -10.03
CA ASN A 183 -6.42 -11.09 -9.35
C ASN A 183 -5.84 -10.71 -7.98
N TRP A 184 -4.74 -11.34 -7.57
CA TRP A 184 -4.20 -11.20 -6.22
C TRP A 184 -2.69 -11.43 -6.14
N GLY A 185 -2.09 -11.11 -4.99
CA GLY A 185 -0.64 -11.13 -4.83
C GLY A 185 0.07 -9.97 -5.53
N GLY A 186 1.37 -10.10 -5.73
CA GLY A 186 2.20 -8.97 -6.17
C GLY A 186 2.04 -7.75 -5.24
N ALA A 187 1.93 -6.55 -5.82
CA ALA A 187 1.78 -5.31 -5.03
C ALA A 187 0.34 -5.05 -4.56
N THR A 188 -0.65 -5.84 -5.02
CA THR A 188 -2.08 -5.55 -4.74
C THR A 188 -2.42 -5.58 -3.25
N PHE A 189 -1.75 -6.45 -2.48
CA PHE A 189 -2.01 -6.61 -1.05
C PHE A 189 -1.63 -5.36 -0.24
N ASP A 190 -0.38 -4.88 -0.40
CA ASP A 190 0.08 -3.65 0.26
C ASP A 190 -0.66 -2.41 -0.26
N VAL A 191 -0.82 -2.28 -1.58
CA VAL A 191 -1.43 -1.09 -2.18
C VAL A 191 -2.90 -0.93 -1.79
N ALA A 192 -3.65 -2.03 -1.72
CA ALA A 192 -5.05 -2.00 -1.27
C ALA A 192 -5.17 -1.38 0.12
N MET A 193 -4.31 -1.82 1.06
CA MET A 193 -4.35 -1.32 2.44
C MET A 193 -3.76 0.08 2.57
N ARG A 194 -2.62 0.34 1.95
CA ARG A 194 -1.82 1.56 2.13
C ARG A 194 -2.39 2.76 1.38
N PHE A 195 -2.87 2.57 0.16
CA PHE A 195 -3.23 3.67 -0.75
C PHE A 195 -4.70 3.70 -1.13
N LEU A 196 -5.38 2.53 -1.14
CA LEU A 196 -6.81 2.46 -1.48
C LEU A 196 -7.70 2.39 -0.23
N TYR A 197 -7.08 2.19 0.94
CA TYR A 197 -7.76 2.06 2.24
C TYR A 197 -8.85 0.98 2.24
N GLU A 198 -8.60 -0.12 1.53
CA GLU A 198 -9.50 -1.27 1.43
C GLU A 198 -8.80 -2.57 1.81
N CYS A 199 -9.59 -3.54 2.25
CA CYS A 199 -9.08 -4.82 2.70
C CYS A 199 -8.89 -5.77 1.49
N PRO A 200 -7.66 -6.24 1.19
CA PRO A 200 -7.45 -7.16 0.07
C PRO A 200 -8.19 -8.48 0.28
N TRP A 201 -8.32 -8.97 1.52
CA TRP A 201 -9.06 -10.21 1.83
C TRP A 201 -10.53 -10.11 1.47
N ARG A 202 -11.14 -8.96 1.78
CA ARG A 202 -12.52 -8.68 1.39
C ARG A 202 -12.66 -8.60 -0.13
N ARG A 203 -11.69 -7.99 -0.83
CA ARG A 203 -11.66 -8.01 -2.29
C ARG A 203 -11.68 -9.44 -2.83
N LEU A 204 -10.81 -10.32 -2.32
CA LEU A 204 -10.78 -11.73 -2.73
C LEU A 204 -12.13 -12.42 -2.52
N GLN A 205 -12.71 -12.31 -1.32
CA GLN A 205 -14.00 -12.91 -0.97
C GLN A 205 -15.15 -12.39 -1.86
N GLU A 206 -15.22 -11.07 -2.07
CA GLU A 206 -16.28 -10.46 -2.88
C GLU A 206 -16.14 -10.82 -4.36
N LEU A 207 -14.92 -10.85 -4.90
CA LEU A 207 -14.68 -11.31 -6.27
C LEU A 207 -14.97 -12.81 -6.41
N ARG A 208 -14.62 -13.63 -5.42
CA ARG A 208 -14.85 -15.07 -5.45
C ARG A 208 -16.32 -15.42 -5.55
N ALA A 209 -17.16 -14.67 -4.82
CA ALA A 209 -18.61 -14.82 -4.84
C ALA A 209 -19.24 -14.46 -6.20
N LEU A 210 -18.70 -13.48 -6.91
CA LEU A 210 -19.15 -13.09 -8.26
C LEU A 210 -18.54 -13.98 -9.37
N ILE A 211 -17.38 -14.55 -9.05
CA ILE A 211 -16.43 -15.38 -9.80
C ILE A 211 -16.62 -16.89 -9.97
N PRO A 212 -17.69 -17.59 -9.58
CA PRO A 212 -17.56 -18.93 -8.96
C PRO A 212 -16.86 -20.04 -9.78
N ASN A 213 -16.78 -19.90 -11.11
CA ASN A 213 -16.38 -20.91 -12.09
C ASN A 213 -14.95 -20.76 -12.69
N ILE A 214 -14.29 -19.61 -12.55
CA ILE A 214 -12.93 -19.37 -13.10
C ILE A 214 -11.87 -19.50 -11.99
N PRO A 215 -10.76 -20.25 -12.17
CA PRO A 215 -9.70 -20.34 -11.17
C PRO A 215 -9.10 -18.97 -10.85
N PHE A 216 -8.90 -18.68 -9.57
CA PHE A 216 -8.17 -17.49 -9.15
C PHE A 216 -6.71 -17.80 -8.94
N MET A 217 -5.87 -16.93 -9.49
CA MET A 217 -4.42 -17.05 -9.39
C MET A 217 -3.82 -15.86 -8.66
N MET A 218 -2.78 -16.15 -7.87
CA MET A 218 -1.96 -15.11 -7.25
C MET A 218 -0.47 -15.31 -7.53
N LEU A 219 0.24 -14.18 -7.59
CA LEU A 219 1.70 -14.16 -7.55
C LEU A 219 2.20 -14.19 -6.10
N LEU A 220 2.93 -15.25 -5.74
CA LEU A 220 3.46 -15.50 -4.40
C LEU A 220 5.01 -15.51 -4.45
N ARG A 221 5.64 -14.66 -3.65
CA ARG A 221 7.10 -14.72 -3.45
C ARG A 221 7.42 -15.76 -2.38
N GLY A 222 8.19 -16.79 -2.72
CA GLY A 222 8.32 -18.01 -1.91
C GLY A 222 8.56 -17.78 -0.41
N ALA A 223 9.63 -17.09 -0.04
CA ALA A 223 9.99 -16.87 1.38
C ALA A 223 9.26 -15.69 2.06
N ASN A 224 8.43 -14.94 1.33
CA ASN A 224 7.86 -13.68 1.84
C ASN A 224 6.35 -13.54 1.63
N ALA A 225 5.71 -14.53 1.00
CA ALA A 225 4.35 -14.45 0.48
C ALA A 225 4.10 -13.18 -0.36
N VAL A 226 3.54 -12.14 0.25
CA VAL A 226 3.18 -10.85 -0.37
C VAL A 226 3.84 -9.63 0.30
N GLY A 227 4.74 -9.85 1.25
CA GLY A 227 5.41 -8.78 1.98
C GLY A 227 6.76 -8.35 1.39
N TYR A 228 7.49 -7.49 2.10
CA TYR A 228 8.77 -6.91 1.66
C TYR A 228 9.99 -7.37 2.46
N THR A 229 9.78 -8.14 3.53
CA THR A 229 10.83 -8.66 4.42
C THR A 229 10.69 -10.16 4.55
N ASN A 230 11.73 -10.85 5.03
CA ASN A 230 11.60 -12.28 5.36
C ASN A 230 10.65 -12.47 6.53
N TYR A 231 9.85 -13.52 6.44
CA TYR A 231 8.96 -13.95 7.50
C TYR A 231 9.40 -15.35 7.95
N PRO A 232 9.18 -15.71 9.22
CA PRO A 232 9.33 -17.09 9.63
C PRO A 232 8.37 -17.98 8.83
N ASP A 233 8.80 -19.21 8.54
CA ASP A 233 8.09 -20.15 7.66
C ASP A 233 6.61 -20.28 8.01
N ASN A 234 6.28 -20.38 9.30
CA ASN A 234 4.91 -20.51 9.78
C ASN A 234 3.97 -19.37 9.33
N ALA A 235 4.49 -18.17 9.10
CA ALA A 235 3.72 -17.06 8.57
C ALA A 235 3.39 -17.26 7.08
N VAL A 236 4.31 -17.83 6.30
CA VAL A 236 4.09 -18.18 4.88
C VAL A 236 3.06 -19.31 4.78
N TYR A 237 3.24 -20.38 5.56
CA TYR A 237 2.27 -21.49 5.65
C TYR A 237 0.86 -20.99 6.00
N ARG A 238 0.73 -20.20 7.07
CA ARG A 238 -0.57 -19.66 7.49
C ARG A 238 -1.16 -18.70 6.45
N PHE A 239 -0.33 -17.94 5.75
CA PHE A 239 -0.80 -17.07 4.67
C PHE A 239 -1.41 -17.87 3.52
N CYS A 240 -0.74 -18.94 3.05
CA CYS A 240 -1.24 -19.78 1.97
C CYS A 240 -2.54 -20.50 2.35
N GLU A 241 -2.62 -21.03 3.58
CA GLU A 241 -3.84 -21.63 4.13
C GLU A 241 -5.00 -20.63 4.10
N MET A 242 -4.80 -19.43 4.65
CA MET A 242 -5.82 -18.38 4.64
C MET A 242 -6.20 -17.96 3.21
N ALA A 243 -5.24 -17.85 2.29
CA ALA A 243 -5.51 -17.53 0.89
C ALA A 243 -6.42 -18.58 0.24
N LYS A 244 -6.12 -19.87 0.44
CA LYS A 244 -6.93 -20.98 -0.08
C LYS A 244 -8.34 -21.00 0.52
N GLU A 245 -8.46 -20.86 1.85
CA GLU A 245 -9.76 -20.77 2.55
C GLU A 245 -10.66 -19.64 2.01
N ASN A 246 -10.04 -18.54 1.56
CA ASN A 246 -10.75 -17.38 1.04
C ASN A 246 -11.01 -17.44 -0.48
N GLY A 247 -10.63 -18.54 -1.15
CA GLY A 247 -10.99 -18.82 -2.54
C GLY A 247 -9.88 -18.61 -3.57
N MET A 248 -8.62 -18.53 -3.14
CA MET A 248 -7.47 -18.62 -4.03
C MET A 248 -7.28 -20.06 -4.52
N ASP A 249 -7.01 -20.26 -5.80
CA ASP A 249 -6.95 -21.60 -6.41
C ASP A 249 -5.51 -21.98 -6.82
N ILE A 250 -4.81 -21.05 -7.49
CA ILE A 250 -3.48 -21.26 -8.09
C ILE A 250 -2.47 -20.30 -7.44
N PHE A 251 -1.33 -20.84 -7.02
CA PHE A 251 -0.23 -20.10 -6.43
C PHE A 251 0.97 -20.14 -7.38
N ARG A 252 1.25 -19.00 -8.02
CA ARG A 252 2.46 -18.80 -8.82
C ARG A 252 3.62 -18.46 -7.91
N VAL A 253 4.42 -19.47 -7.58
CA VAL A 253 5.56 -19.35 -6.69
C VAL A 253 6.80 -18.96 -7.50
N PHE A 254 7.41 -17.85 -7.14
CA PHE A 254 8.68 -17.41 -7.73
C PHE A 254 9.62 -16.89 -6.64
N ASP A 255 10.91 -16.81 -6.97
CA ASP A 255 11.91 -16.11 -6.18
C ASP A 255 12.60 -15.03 -7.03
N SER A 256 12.98 -13.92 -6.39
CA SER A 256 13.56 -12.78 -7.11
C SER A 256 14.95 -12.99 -7.68
N LEU A 257 15.62 -14.07 -7.25
CA LEU A 257 16.94 -14.50 -7.68
C LEU A 257 16.92 -15.94 -8.24
N ASN A 258 15.72 -16.51 -8.47
CA ASN A 258 15.52 -17.94 -8.72
C ASN A 258 16.22 -18.83 -7.65
N TYR A 259 16.27 -18.37 -6.40
CA TYR A 259 16.89 -19.10 -5.31
C TYR A 259 15.99 -20.25 -4.84
N LEU A 260 16.39 -21.48 -5.18
CA LEU A 260 15.58 -22.69 -5.01
C LEU A 260 15.02 -22.88 -3.58
N PRO A 261 15.80 -22.71 -2.48
CA PRO A 261 15.26 -22.90 -1.13
C PRO A 261 14.06 -22.01 -0.80
N ASN A 262 14.05 -20.76 -1.28
CA ASN A 262 12.91 -19.86 -1.10
C ASN A 262 11.70 -20.33 -1.91
N MET A 263 11.92 -20.82 -3.14
CA MET A 263 10.85 -21.34 -3.99
C MET A 263 10.24 -22.61 -3.39
N THR A 264 11.06 -23.57 -2.94
CA THR A 264 10.61 -24.82 -2.33
C THR A 264 9.72 -24.56 -1.12
N LEU A 265 10.10 -23.64 -0.21
CA LEU A 265 9.26 -23.25 0.93
C LEU A 265 7.88 -22.75 0.50
N GLY A 266 7.82 -21.88 -0.53
CA GLY A 266 6.57 -21.36 -1.05
C GLY A 266 5.70 -22.43 -1.73
N MET A 267 6.34 -23.35 -2.45
CA MET A 267 5.69 -24.49 -3.10
C MET A 267 5.08 -25.43 -2.07
N GLU A 268 5.84 -25.80 -1.04
CA GLU A 268 5.36 -26.63 0.07
C GLU A 268 4.19 -25.96 0.80
N ALA A 269 4.30 -24.66 1.12
CA ALA A 269 3.23 -23.91 1.79
C ALA A 269 1.94 -23.85 0.96
N ALA A 270 2.03 -23.60 -0.35
CA ALA A 270 0.89 -23.57 -1.24
C ALA A 270 0.28 -24.97 -1.46
N GLY A 271 1.12 -26.00 -1.62
CA GLY A 271 0.69 -27.39 -1.79
C GLY A 271 0.01 -27.94 -0.54
N GLN A 272 0.56 -27.70 0.65
CA GLN A 272 -0.05 -28.11 1.92
C GLN A 272 -1.39 -27.42 2.19
N ALA A 273 -1.57 -26.18 1.72
CA ALA A 273 -2.85 -25.50 1.77
C ALA A 273 -3.90 -26.14 0.84
N GLY A 274 -3.50 -27.00 -0.10
CA GLY A 274 -4.37 -27.60 -1.12
C GLY A 274 -4.53 -26.74 -2.38
N GLY A 275 -3.59 -25.82 -2.63
CA GLY A 275 -3.54 -25.01 -3.85
C GLY A 275 -2.88 -25.73 -5.01
N VAL A 276 -3.18 -25.28 -6.24
CA VAL A 276 -2.38 -25.65 -7.41
C VAL A 276 -1.06 -24.87 -7.33
N VAL A 277 0.05 -25.58 -7.36
CA VAL A 277 1.40 -25.01 -7.33
C VAL A 277 1.91 -24.81 -8.76
N GLU A 278 2.15 -23.56 -9.12
CA GLU A 278 2.90 -23.20 -10.33
C GLU A 278 4.27 -22.64 -9.93
N ALA A 279 5.32 -23.44 -10.06
CA ALA A 279 6.69 -22.99 -9.87
C ALA A 279 7.17 -22.22 -11.11
N SER A 280 7.49 -20.95 -10.94
CA SER A 280 7.83 -20.04 -12.03
C SER A 280 9.30 -19.64 -12.03
N ILE A 281 9.97 -19.88 -13.16
CA ILE A 281 11.35 -19.45 -13.40
C ILE A 281 11.34 -18.00 -13.90
N SER A 282 12.00 -17.10 -13.17
CA SER A 282 12.18 -15.72 -13.63
C SER A 282 13.21 -15.67 -14.77
N TYR A 283 12.82 -15.20 -15.94
CA TYR A 283 13.66 -15.13 -17.13
C TYR A 283 14.45 -13.81 -17.17
N THR A 284 15.75 -13.88 -17.43
CA THR A 284 16.63 -12.73 -17.64
C THR A 284 17.64 -13.00 -18.75
N GLY A 285 18.17 -11.94 -19.34
CA GLY A 285 19.13 -12.05 -20.44
C GLY A 285 18.54 -12.56 -21.74
N ASP A 286 19.36 -13.23 -22.54
CA ASP A 286 19.00 -13.67 -23.88
C ASP A 286 19.68 -15.00 -24.21
N ILE A 287 18.91 -16.09 -24.20
CA ILE A 287 19.43 -17.43 -24.50
C ILE A 287 19.88 -17.60 -25.96
N THR A 288 19.53 -16.66 -26.84
CA THR A 288 20.00 -16.66 -28.24
C THR A 288 21.38 -16.01 -28.39
N ASP A 289 21.83 -15.27 -27.37
CA ASP A 289 23.16 -14.67 -27.32
C ASP A 289 24.16 -15.61 -26.66
N THR A 290 24.96 -16.27 -27.48
CA THR A 290 25.99 -17.22 -27.02
C THR A 290 27.15 -16.57 -26.28
N SER A 291 27.27 -15.24 -26.29
CA SER A 291 28.27 -14.51 -25.49
C SER A 291 27.87 -14.36 -24.02
N ARG A 292 26.57 -14.47 -23.70
CA ARG A 292 26.05 -14.44 -22.33
C ARG A 292 25.95 -15.85 -21.77
N THR A 293 26.99 -16.27 -21.04
CA THR A 293 27.09 -17.65 -20.56
C THR A 293 26.37 -17.93 -19.25
N LYS A 294 26.10 -16.90 -18.43
CA LYS A 294 25.53 -17.03 -17.07
C LYS A 294 24.10 -17.59 -17.07
N TYR A 295 23.19 -16.98 -17.83
CA TYR A 295 21.79 -17.40 -17.93
C TYR A 295 21.52 -17.99 -19.32
N ASN A 296 22.23 -19.08 -19.62
CA ASN A 296 22.09 -19.80 -20.89
C ASN A 296 20.89 -20.78 -20.83
N LEU A 297 20.60 -21.48 -21.94
CA LEU A 297 19.50 -22.46 -21.98
C LEU A 297 19.64 -23.55 -20.91
N GLN A 298 20.85 -24.07 -20.70
CA GLN A 298 21.12 -25.15 -19.75
C GLN A 298 20.74 -24.76 -18.31
N TYR A 299 21.05 -23.52 -17.90
CA TYR A 299 20.62 -22.96 -16.61
C TYR A 299 19.11 -23.09 -16.39
N TYR A 300 18.31 -22.74 -17.41
CA TYR A 300 16.85 -22.81 -17.33
C TYR A 300 16.33 -24.24 -17.27
N ILE A 301 16.94 -25.18 -18.01
CA ILE A 301 16.56 -26.59 -18.00
C ILE A 301 16.89 -27.25 -16.65
N GLU A 302 18.08 -26.98 -16.10
CA GLU A 302 18.50 -27.53 -14.80
C GLU A 302 17.61 -27.01 -13.66
N LEU A 303 17.30 -25.71 -13.66
CA LEU A 303 16.38 -25.16 -12.68
C LEU A 303 14.96 -25.75 -12.83
N ALA A 304 14.49 -25.96 -14.07
CA ALA A 304 13.21 -26.62 -14.31
C ALA A 304 13.21 -28.06 -13.78
N ASP A 305 14.29 -28.82 -13.98
CA ASP A 305 14.44 -30.16 -13.39
C ASP A 305 14.25 -30.09 -11.87
N GLU A 306 14.96 -29.21 -11.17
CA GLU A 306 14.83 -29.07 -9.70
C GLU A 306 13.39 -28.73 -9.26
N LEU A 307 12.70 -27.82 -9.96
CA LEU A 307 11.33 -27.44 -9.65
C LEU A 307 10.31 -28.56 -9.92
N VAL A 308 10.54 -29.38 -10.95
CA VAL A 308 9.71 -30.56 -11.22
C VAL A 308 9.94 -31.64 -10.18
N HIS A 309 11.19 -31.89 -9.77
CA HIS A 309 11.49 -32.80 -8.66
C HIS A 309 10.87 -32.32 -7.33
N ALA A 310 10.76 -31.01 -7.12
CA ALA A 310 10.09 -30.42 -5.97
C ALA A 310 8.55 -30.51 -6.01
N GLY A 311 7.95 -31.07 -7.09
CA GLY A 311 6.52 -31.36 -7.15
C GLY A 311 5.65 -30.19 -7.64
N THR A 312 6.11 -29.42 -8.63
CA THR A 312 5.25 -28.44 -9.28
C THR A 312 4.16 -29.11 -10.12
N HIS A 313 2.93 -28.58 -10.09
CA HIS A 313 1.84 -29.06 -10.94
C HIS A 313 1.89 -28.41 -12.34
N ILE A 314 2.40 -27.18 -12.42
CA ILE A 314 2.55 -26.39 -13.65
C ILE A 314 3.93 -25.75 -13.64
N LEU A 315 4.66 -25.79 -14.75
CA LEU A 315 5.93 -25.08 -14.87
C LEU A 315 5.69 -23.70 -15.50
N GLY A 316 6.04 -22.65 -14.76
CA GLY A 316 5.92 -21.28 -15.22
C GLY A 316 7.24 -20.72 -15.77
N ILE A 317 7.16 -19.92 -16.84
CA ILE A 317 8.21 -19.00 -17.26
C ILE A 317 7.71 -17.58 -17.00
N LYS A 318 8.41 -16.84 -16.16
CA LYS A 318 8.10 -15.45 -15.83
C LYS A 318 9.12 -14.50 -16.43
N ASP A 319 8.82 -13.98 -17.61
CA ASP A 319 9.55 -12.88 -18.23
C ASP A 319 8.99 -11.52 -17.76
N MET A 320 9.43 -11.07 -16.59
CA MET A 320 8.93 -9.87 -15.92
C MET A 320 9.23 -8.54 -16.63
N ALA A 321 10.14 -8.54 -17.61
CA ALA A 321 10.57 -7.33 -18.30
C ALA A 321 10.17 -7.31 -19.79
N GLY A 322 9.83 -8.45 -20.39
CA GLY A 322 9.55 -8.56 -21.82
C GLY A 322 10.83 -8.78 -22.64
N LEU A 323 11.76 -9.58 -22.10
CA LEU A 323 13.05 -9.92 -22.71
C LEU A 323 12.98 -11.14 -23.61
N LEU A 324 11.98 -12.00 -23.43
CA LEU A 324 11.84 -13.25 -24.14
C LEU A 324 11.40 -12.97 -25.58
N LYS A 325 12.37 -12.80 -26.48
CA LYS A 325 12.15 -12.62 -27.92
C LYS A 325 11.44 -13.85 -28.52
N PRO A 326 10.76 -13.74 -29.67
CA PRO A 326 10.06 -14.88 -30.27
C PRO A 326 10.93 -16.12 -30.53
N GLU A 327 12.18 -15.92 -30.97
CA GLU A 327 13.15 -17.01 -31.16
C GLU A 327 13.52 -17.68 -29.83
N ALA A 328 13.83 -16.87 -28.81
CA ALA A 328 14.13 -17.35 -27.46
C ALA A 328 12.95 -18.11 -26.85
N ALA A 329 11.72 -17.59 -27.01
CA ALA A 329 10.50 -18.25 -26.56
C ALA A 329 10.36 -19.64 -27.17
N ARG A 330 10.57 -19.76 -28.49
CA ARG A 330 10.48 -21.05 -29.18
C ARG A 330 11.51 -22.05 -28.68
N ILE A 331 12.78 -21.63 -28.59
CA ILE A 331 13.88 -22.50 -28.13
C ILE A 331 13.63 -22.98 -26.70
N LEU A 332 13.30 -22.05 -25.79
CA LEU A 332 13.11 -22.37 -24.38
C LEU A 332 11.91 -23.30 -24.17
N VAL A 333 10.76 -22.96 -24.75
CA VAL A 333 9.53 -23.74 -24.58
C VAL A 333 9.63 -25.11 -25.25
N ASP A 334 10.23 -25.20 -26.45
CA ASP A 334 10.46 -26.49 -27.12
C ASP A 334 11.37 -27.39 -26.29
N ALA A 335 12.48 -26.86 -25.76
CA ALA A 335 13.38 -27.62 -24.91
C ALA A 335 12.70 -28.12 -23.61
N LEU A 336 11.91 -27.26 -22.95
CA LEU A 336 11.14 -27.63 -21.77
C LEU A 336 10.05 -28.66 -22.07
N ARG A 337 9.35 -28.51 -23.20
CA ARG A 337 8.32 -29.48 -23.64
C ARG A 337 8.92 -30.84 -23.95
N GLN A 338 10.07 -30.88 -24.62
CA GLN A 338 10.78 -32.14 -24.89
C GLN A 338 11.25 -32.81 -23.60
N ARG A 339 11.67 -32.02 -22.60
CA ARG A 339 12.10 -32.53 -21.30
C ARG A 339 10.93 -33.01 -20.44
N PHE A 340 9.80 -32.29 -20.45
CA PHE A 340 8.62 -32.55 -19.63
C PHE A 340 7.35 -32.64 -20.51
N PRO A 341 7.12 -33.78 -21.19
CA PRO A 341 6.03 -33.92 -22.16
C PRO A 341 4.63 -33.82 -21.55
N ASP A 342 4.48 -34.23 -20.29
CA ASP A 342 3.18 -34.35 -19.60
C ASP A 342 2.88 -33.16 -18.66
N LEU A 343 3.85 -32.28 -18.42
CA LEU A 343 3.69 -31.15 -17.50
C LEU A 343 3.15 -29.93 -18.23
N PRO A 344 2.11 -29.24 -17.73
CA PRO A 344 1.69 -27.97 -18.30
C PRO A 344 2.79 -26.90 -18.24
N ILE A 345 2.94 -26.15 -19.33
CA ILE A 345 3.87 -25.02 -19.43
C ILE A 345 3.06 -23.73 -19.56
N HIS A 346 3.30 -22.81 -18.62
CA HIS A 346 2.64 -21.51 -18.55
C HIS A 346 3.65 -20.39 -18.81
N VAL A 347 3.45 -19.57 -19.84
CA VAL A 347 4.36 -18.47 -20.20
C VAL A 347 3.74 -17.12 -19.88
N HIS A 348 4.45 -16.36 -19.05
CA HIS A 348 4.16 -14.98 -18.73
C HIS A 348 5.24 -14.07 -19.33
N SER A 349 4.82 -13.01 -20.03
CA SER A 349 5.72 -11.96 -20.51
C SER A 349 5.02 -10.59 -20.46
N HIS A 350 5.83 -9.54 -20.61
CA HIS A 350 5.36 -8.17 -20.77
C HIS A 350 5.61 -7.70 -22.21
N ASP A 351 4.74 -6.82 -22.72
CA ASP A 351 4.82 -6.29 -24.07
C ASP A 351 5.64 -4.98 -24.15
N THR A 352 6.63 -4.83 -23.25
CA THR A 352 7.39 -3.57 -23.07
C THR A 352 8.06 -3.15 -24.37
N ALA A 353 8.63 -4.10 -25.10
CA ALA A 353 9.29 -3.85 -26.39
C ALA A 353 8.32 -3.83 -27.59
N GLY A 354 7.02 -4.10 -27.39
CA GLY A 354 6.03 -4.28 -28.47
C GLY A 354 6.17 -5.61 -29.24
N ALA A 355 6.86 -6.59 -28.66
CA ALA A 355 7.09 -7.91 -29.25
C ALA A 355 6.36 -9.05 -28.50
N GLY A 356 5.65 -8.75 -27.41
CA GLY A 356 5.09 -9.73 -26.50
C GLY A 356 4.02 -10.61 -27.15
N VAL A 357 3.14 -10.07 -28.00
CA VAL A 357 2.16 -10.88 -28.76
C VAL A 357 2.88 -11.90 -29.64
N ALA A 358 3.94 -11.47 -30.36
CA ALA A 358 4.72 -12.37 -31.21
C ALA A 358 5.45 -13.44 -30.39
N SER A 359 5.97 -13.09 -29.21
CA SER A 359 6.62 -14.03 -28.30
C SER A 359 5.65 -15.04 -27.71
N MET A 360 4.43 -14.64 -27.34
CA MET A 360 3.41 -15.57 -26.83
C MET A 360 2.89 -16.50 -27.91
N LEU A 361 2.73 -16.02 -29.16
CA LEU A 361 2.42 -16.89 -30.30
C LEU A 361 3.53 -17.91 -30.53
N ALA A 362 4.80 -17.49 -30.51
CA ALA A 362 5.94 -18.40 -30.67
C ALA A 362 6.03 -19.44 -29.54
N ALA A 363 5.75 -19.04 -28.30
CA ALA A 363 5.66 -19.96 -27.16
C ALA A 363 4.53 -20.98 -27.33
N ALA A 364 3.33 -20.53 -27.71
CA ALA A 364 2.18 -21.41 -27.95
C ALA A 364 2.44 -22.39 -29.11
N GLU A 365 3.07 -21.92 -30.19
CA GLU A 365 3.47 -22.77 -31.32
C GLU A 365 4.48 -23.85 -30.89
N ALA A 366 5.42 -23.51 -29.99
CA ALA A 366 6.40 -24.43 -29.41
C ALA A 366 5.83 -25.39 -28.36
N GLY A 367 4.57 -25.23 -27.97
CA GLY A 367 3.88 -26.17 -27.06
C GLY A 367 3.67 -25.66 -25.64
N ALA A 368 3.67 -24.34 -25.40
CA ALA A 368 3.09 -23.78 -24.19
C ALA A 368 1.57 -24.03 -24.16
N ASP A 369 1.03 -24.45 -23.02
CA ASP A 369 -0.40 -24.74 -22.88
C ASP A 369 -1.17 -23.46 -22.49
N ILE A 370 -0.51 -22.53 -21.78
CA ILE A 370 -1.12 -21.31 -21.26
C ILE A 370 -0.20 -20.10 -21.52
N VAL A 371 -0.80 -18.97 -21.87
CA VAL A 371 -0.12 -17.66 -21.89
C VAL A 371 -0.92 -16.58 -21.14
N ASP A 372 -0.19 -15.68 -20.47
CA ASP A 372 -0.77 -14.51 -19.80
C ASP A 372 -1.10 -13.40 -20.82
N VAL A 373 -2.30 -12.83 -20.70
CA VAL A 373 -2.79 -11.72 -21.51
C VAL A 373 -3.52 -10.69 -20.64
N ALA A 374 -3.66 -9.47 -21.13
CA ALA A 374 -4.56 -8.47 -20.56
C ALA A 374 -5.56 -8.00 -21.63
N VAL A 375 -6.75 -7.58 -21.21
CA VAL A 375 -7.73 -6.98 -22.13
C VAL A 375 -7.14 -5.73 -22.79
N ASP A 376 -7.53 -5.45 -24.03
CA ASP A 376 -6.78 -4.54 -24.92
C ASP A 376 -6.46 -3.17 -24.31
N PRO A 377 -7.40 -2.43 -23.67
CA PRO A 377 -7.11 -1.14 -23.04
C PRO A 377 -6.23 -1.22 -21.80
N MET A 378 -6.00 -2.43 -21.27
CA MET A 378 -5.15 -2.70 -20.12
C MET A 378 -3.91 -3.52 -20.54
N SER A 379 -3.66 -3.66 -21.84
CA SER A 379 -2.54 -4.42 -22.41
C SER A 379 -1.48 -3.50 -23.02
N GLY A 380 -0.40 -4.10 -23.52
CA GLY A 380 0.67 -3.40 -24.23
C GLY A 380 1.54 -2.55 -23.31
N MET A 381 2.58 -1.95 -23.88
CA MET A 381 3.59 -1.20 -23.12
C MET A 381 4.14 -2.08 -21.99
N THR A 382 4.24 -1.58 -20.76
CA THR A 382 4.72 -2.37 -19.62
C THR A 382 3.72 -3.42 -19.13
N SER A 383 2.54 -3.59 -19.74
CA SER A 383 1.56 -4.63 -19.41
C SER A 383 1.79 -5.91 -20.21
N GLN A 384 0.90 -6.89 -20.05
CA GLN A 384 0.88 -8.13 -20.84
C GLN A 384 0.50 -7.86 -22.31
N PRO A 385 0.77 -8.84 -23.20
CA PRO A 385 0.23 -8.87 -24.56
C PRO A 385 -1.31 -8.77 -24.62
N SER A 386 -1.83 -8.21 -25.70
CA SER A 386 -3.26 -8.00 -25.92
C SER A 386 -4.03 -9.32 -26.04
N MET A 387 -5.08 -9.47 -25.23
CA MET A 387 -6.02 -10.58 -25.27
C MET A 387 -6.75 -10.65 -26.61
N GLY A 388 -7.27 -9.51 -27.10
CA GLY A 388 -7.96 -9.43 -28.40
C GLY A 388 -7.06 -9.84 -29.55
N ALA A 389 -5.80 -9.41 -29.54
CA ALA A 389 -4.80 -9.83 -30.52
C ALA A 389 -4.54 -11.34 -30.46
N MET A 390 -4.33 -11.91 -29.27
CA MET A 390 -4.12 -13.36 -29.11
C MET A 390 -5.32 -14.18 -29.58
N VAL A 391 -6.54 -13.79 -29.20
CA VAL A 391 -7.78 -14.44 -29.65
C VAL A 391 -7.95 -14.34 -31.17
N ALA A 392 -7.70 -13.16 -31.75
CA ALA A 392 -7.84 -12.95 -33.19
C ALA A 392 -6.80 -13.72 -34.01
N CYS A 393 -5.53 -13.70 -33.60
CA CYS A 393 -4.43 -14.36 -34.31
C CYS A 393 -4.50 -15.89 -34.26
N THR A 394 -5.04 -16.45 -33.16
CA THR A 394 -5.17 -17.91 -33.01
C THR A 394 -6.45 -18.48 -33.62
N LYS A 395 -7.41 -17.62 -33.98
CA LYS A 395 -8.70 -18.03 -34.54
C LYS A 395 -8.54 -18.86 -35.82
N ARG A 396 -9.26 -19.98 -35.92
CA ARG A 396 -9.18 -20.95 -37.04
C ARG A 396 -7.81 -21.61 -37.21
N THR A 397 -7.01 -21.67 -36.15
CA THR A 397 -5.77 -22.46 -36.09
C THR A 397 -5.95 -23.61 -35.08
N ARG A 398 -4.95 -24.48 -34.94
CA ARG A 398 -4.95 -25.49 -33.85
C ARG A 398 -4.92 -24.86 -32.45
N LEU A 399 -4.49 -23.60 -32.35
CA LEU A 399 -4.34 -22.87 -31.10
C LEU A 399 -5.59 -22.02 -30.76
N ASP A 400 -6.71 -22.19 -31.48
CA ASP A 400 -7.92 -21.39 -31.28
C ASP A 400 -8.41 -21.48 -29.82
N THR A 401 -8.37 -20.35 -29.11
CA THR A 401 -8.76 -20.23 -27.70
C THR A 401 -10.25 -20.50 -27.45
N GLY A 402 -11.08 -20.44 -28.49
CA GLY A 402 -12.52 -20.64 -28.39
C GLY A 402 -13.28 -19.53 -27.65
N LEU A 403 -12.63 -18.40 -27.36
CA LEU A 403 -13.26 -17.19 -26.81
C LEU A 403 -13.96 -16.39 -27.93
N ASP A 404 -15.08 -15.77 -27.59
CA ASP A 404 -15.79 -14.89 -28.52
C ASP A 404 -15.14 -13.51 -28.54
N LEU A 405 -14.53 -13.17 -29.67
CA LEU A 405 -13.87 -11.89 -29.88
C LEU A 405 -14.83 -10.69 -29.69
N HIS A 406 -16.13 -10.83 -29.96
CA HIS A 406 -17.08 -9.74 -29.68
C HIS A 406 -17.24 -9.49 -28.18
N LYS A 407 -17.20 -10.54 -27.36
CA LYS A 407 -17.22 -10.40 -25.89
C LYS A 407 -15.92 -9.83 -25.34
N VAL A 408 -14.79 -10.06 -26.01
CA VAL A 408 -13.54 -9.36 -25.71
C VAL A 408 -13.67 -7.86 -25.98
N PHE A 409 -14.36 -7.43 -27.04
CA PHE A 409 -14.59 -6.01 -27.31
C PHE A 409 -15.50 -5.36 -26.28
N GLU A 410 -16.60 -6.01 -25.88
CA GLU A 410 -17.45 -5.50 -24.79
C GLU A 410 -16.68 -5.40 -23.46
N TYR A 411 -15.78 -6.36 -23.19
CA TYR A 411 -14.88 -6.29 -22.03
C TYR A 411 -13.90 -5.13 -22.11
N ALA A 412 -13.34 -4.88 -23.31
CA ALA A 412 -12.46 -3.77 -23.59
C ALA A 412 -13.18 -2.43 -23.41
N ASP A 413 -14.38 -2.25 -23.95
CA ASP A 413 -15.13 -0.99 -23.84
C ASP A 413 -15.33 -0.55 -22.38
N TYR A 414 -15.63 -1.51 -21.49
CA TYR A 414 -15.69 -1.24 -20.05
C TYR A 414 -14.36 -0.71 -19.51
N TRP A 415 -13.26 -1.40 -19.80
CA TRP A 415 -11.94 -1.04 -19.29
C TRP A 415 -11.36 0.23 -19.91
N GLU A 416 -11.70 0.54 -21.16
CA GLU A 416 -11.37 1.81 -21.80
C GLU A 416 -11.96 2.98 -21.00
N ALA A 417 -13.25 2.88 -20.63
CA ALA A 417 -13.90 3.88 -19.80
C ALA A 417 -13.36 3.88 -18.35
N ALA A 418 -13.20 2.71 -17.73
CA ALA A 418 -12.72 2.60 -16.36
C ALA A 418 -11.29 3.12 -16.20
N ARG A 419 -10.39 2.85 -17.16
CA ARG A 419 -8.99 3.32 -17.13
C ARG A 419 -8.89 4.85 -17.08
N GLN A 420 -9.82 5.58 -17.70
CA GLN A 420 -9.85 7.05 -17.64
C GLN A 420 -10.03 7.59 -16.22
N LEU A 421 -10.72 6.87 -15.33
CA LEU A 421 -10.85 7.24 -13.91
C LEU A 421 -9.49 7.22 -13.18
N TYR A 422 -8.53 6.49 -13.73
CA TYR A 422 -7.18 6.30 -13.19
C TYR A 422 -6.11 7.14 -13.90
N ALA A 423 -6.51 8.09 -14.76
CA ALA A 423 -5.60 8.95 -15.50
C ALA A 423 -4.46 9.60 -14.68
N PRO A 424 -4.64 10.02 -13.40
CA PRO A 424 -3.55 10.53 -12.57
C PRO A 424 -2.38 9.54 -12.32
N PHE A 425 -2.64 8.25 -12.46
CA PHE A 425 -1.68 7.16 -12.22
C PHE A 425 -1.22 6.46 -13.50
N ASP A 426 -1.75 6.87 -14.64
CA ASP A 426 -1.52 6.20 -15.92
C ASP A 426 -0.09 6.44 -16.41
N CYS A 427 0.62 5.35 -16.71
CA CYS A 427 1.99 5.41 -17.23
C CYS A 427 2.10 6.22 -18.54
N THR A 428 1.01 6.33 -19.32
CA THR A 428 0.95 7.10 -20.57
C THR A 428 1.13 8.60 -20.39
N ALA A 429 0.97 9.09 -19.16
CA ALA A 429 1.27 10.47 -18.83
C ALA A 429 2.78 10.76 -18.94
N THR A 430 3.63 9.73 -18.82
CA THR A 430 5.10 9.85 -18.93
C THR A 430 5.71 9.03 -20.08
N MET A 431 5.03 7.98 -20.54
CA MET A 431 5.52 7.05 -21.56
C MET A 431 4.42 6.75 -22.58
N LYS A 432 4.51 7.32 -23.79
CA LYS A 432 3.45 7.21 -24.81
C LYS A 432 3.34 5.84 -25.51
N SER A 433 4.38 5.02 -25.43
CA SER A 433 4.46 3.70 -26.05
C SER A 433 5.44 2.81 -25.29
N GLY A 434 5.47 1.52 -25.62
CA GLY A 434 6.56 0.64 -25.22
C GLY A 434 7.93 1.14 -25.70
N ASN A 435 9.00 0.53 -25.18
CA ASN A 435 10.39 0.87 -25.51
C ASN A 435 11.27 -0.39 -25.59
N ALA A 436 11.93 -0.57 -26.73
CA ALA A 436 12.83 -1.70 -26.98
C ALA A 436 14.16 -1.61 -26.24
N ASP A 437 14.51 -0.46 -25.64
CA ASP A 437 15.70 -0.34 -24.80
C ASP A 437 15.67 -1.24 -23.56
N VAL A 438 14.52 -1.84 -23.25
CA VAL A 438 14.38 -2.88 -22.22
C VAL A 438 15.28 -4.09 -22.47
N TYR A 439 15.61 -4.41 -23.73
CA TYR A 439 16.59 -5.47 -24.05
C TYR A 439 18.02 -5.12 -23.62
N GLU A 440 18.30 -3.85 -23.33
CA GLU A 440 19.59 -3.41 -22.78
C GLU A 440 19.52 -3.20 -21.26
N ASN A 441 18.49 -2.49 -20.78
CA ASN A 441 18.39 -2.10 -19.37
C ASN A 441 17.73 -3.13 -18.47
N GLU A 442 16.93 -4.04 -19.05
CA GLU A 442 16.24 -5.12 -18.35
C GLU A 442 15.44 -4.64 -17.13
N ILE A 443 14.87 -3.42 -17.20
CA ILE A 443 14.01 -2.85 -16.16
C ILE A 443 12.60 -3.43 -16.31
N PRO A 444 12.06 -4.13 -15.29
CA PRO A 444 10.69 -4.67 -15.34
C PRO A 444 9.62 -3.59 -15.41
N GLY A 445 8.45 -3.94 -15.94
CA GLY A 445 7.37 -2.99 -16.22
C GLY A 445 7.00 -2.08 -15.03
N GLY A 446 6.57 -2.66 -13.91
CA GLY A 446 6.21 -1.89 -12.71
C GLY A 446 7.39 -1.08 -12.12
N GLN A 447 8.63 -1.57 -12.25
CA GLN A 447 9.81 -0.86 -11.79
C GLN A 447 10.11 0.35 -12.66
N TYR A 448 9.86 0.29 -13.97
CA TYR A 448 10.08 1.41 -14.88
C TYR A 448 9.23 2.62 -14.49
N THR A 449 7.92 2.40 -14.31
CA THR A 449 6.96 3.42 -13.90
C THR A 449 7.34 4.01 -12.54
N ASN A 450 7.68 3.16 -11.56
CA ASN A 450 8.07 3.59 -10.23
C ASN A 450 9.39 4.38 -10.22
N LEU A 451 10.42 3.90 -10.92
CA LEU A 451 11.73 4.54 -11.02
C LEU A 451 11.62 5.92 -11.66
N HIS A 452 10.74 6.05 -12.66
CA HIS A 452 10.47 7.33 -13.29
C HIS A 452 9.79 8.31 -12.32
N PHE A 453 8.75 7.88 -11.60
CA PHE A 453 8.10 8.73 -10.59
C PHE A 453 9.04 9.14 -9.46
N GLN A 454 9.88 8.21 -8.99
CA GLN A 454 10.92 8.50 -7.98
C GLN A 454 11.93 9.53 -8.51
N ALA A 455 12.46 9.33 -9.72
CA ALA A 455 13.39 10.27 -10.34
C ALA A 455 12.78 11.68 -10.46
N HIS A 456 11.50 11.82 -10.85
CA HIS A 456 10.82 13.12 -10.88
C HIS A 456 10.68 13.73 -9.49
N SER A 457 10.29 12.94 -8.48
CA SER A 457 10.16 13.42 -7.10
C SER A 457 11.48 13.92 -6.49
N MET A 458 12.62 13.36 -6.94
CA MET A 458 13.97 13.74 -6.52
C MET A 458 14.59 14.85 -7.40
N GLY A 459 13.85 15.40 -8.37
CA GLY A 459 14.37 16.41 -9.31
C GLY A 459 15.31 15.85 -10.40
N LEU A 460 15.44 14.52 -10.49
CA LEU A 460 16.24 13.79 -11.48
C LEU A 460 15.47 13.42 -12.76
N GLY A 461 14.21 13.84 -12.91
CA GLY A 461 13.37 13.49 -14.07
C GLY A 461 14.02 13.81 -15.42
N HIS A 462 14.71 14.96 -15.53
CA HIS A 462 15.46 15.34 -16.73
C HIS A 462 16.71 14.48 -16.99
N LYS A 463 17.20 13.73 -15.98
CA LYS A 463 18.34 12.81 -16.06
C LYS A 463 17.92 11.35 -16.19
N PHE A 464 16.66 11.04 -16.51
CA PHE A 464 16.20 9.65 -16.54
C PHE A 464 16.99 8.75 -17.52
N LYS A 465 17.50 9.31 -18.62
CA LYS A 465 18.43 8.59 -19.51
C LYS A 465 19.72 8.14 -18.79
N ALA A 466 20.27 8.98 -17.92
CA ALA A 466 21.43 8.64 -17.11
C ALA A 466 21.08 7.58 -16.05
N VAL A 467 19.88 7.65 -15.47
CA VAL A 467 19.37 6.61 -14.53
C VAL A 467 19.28 5.25 -15.21
N LYS A 468 18.75 5.15 -16.44
CA LYS A 468 18.72 3.88 -17.20
C LYS A 468 20.13 3.34 -17.47
N LYS A 469 21.08 4.21 -17.84
CA LYS A 469 22.47 3.79 -18.04
C LYS A 469 23.10 3.30 -16.72
N ALA A 470 22.89 4.02 -15.64
CA ALA A 470 23.37 3.63 -14.32
C ALA A 470 22.72 2.33 -13.83
N TYR A 471 21.48 2.02 -14.24
CA TYR A 471 20.81 0.76 -13.92
C TYR A 471 21.52 -0.46 -14.53
N ILE A 472 22.01 -0.34 -15.77
CA ILE A 472 22.83 -1.38 -16.41
C ILE A 472 24.13 -1.60 -15.63
N GLU A 473 24.81 -0.51 -15.26
CA GLU A 473 26.07 -0.59 -14.52
C GLU A 473 25.87 -1.11 -13.09
N ALA A 474 24.80 -0.69 -12.42
CA ALA A 474 24.38 -1.21 -11.12
C ALA A 474 24.08 -2.72 -11.18
N ASN A 475 23.42 -3.21 -12.25
CA ASN A 475 23.20 -4.64 -12.43
C ASN A 475 24.53 -5.42 -12.52
N LYS A 476 25.51 -4.89 -13.26
CA LYS A 476 26.85 -5.49 -13.34
C LYS A 476 27.57 -5.48 -12.00
N LEU A 477 27.51 -4.37 -11.26
CA LEU A 477 28.08 -4.25 -9.91
C LEU A 477 27.51 -5.30 -8.96
N LEU A 478 26.22 -5.60 -9.10
CA LEU A 478 25.52 -6.55 -8.24
C LEU A 478 25.60 -8.01 -8.73
N GLY A 479 26.37 -8.28 -9.80
CA GLY A 479 26.66 -9.64 -10.28
C GLY A 479 25.75 -10.16 -11.40
N ASP A 480 25.18 -9.28 -12.22
CA ASP A 480 24.19 -9.59 -13.26
C ASP A 480 22.98 -10.36 -12.69
N LEU A 481 22.11 -9.64 -11.99
CA LEU A 481 20.98 -10.21 -11.27
C LEU A 481 19.79 -10.48 -12.19
N ILE A 482 19.00 -11.48 -11.80
CA ILE A 482 17.58 -11.52 -12.13
C ILE A 482 16.90 -10.34 -11.44
N LYS A 483 16.16 -9.54 -12.20
CA LYS A 483 15.59 -8.26 -11.73
C LYS A 483 14.08 -8.34 -11.69
N VAL A 484 13.53 -8.65 -10.53
CA VAL A 484 12.09 -8.62 -10.24
C VAL A 484 11.91 -8.14 -8.80
N THR A 485 10.73 -7.75 -8.35
CA THR A 485 10.59 -7.23 -6.97
C THR A 485 11.00 -8.29 -5.93
N PRO A 486 11.93 -8.01 -5.01
CA PRO A 486 12.58 -6.72 -4.72
C PRO A 486 13.97 -6.48 -5.35
N SER A 487 14.61 -7.45 -6.02
CA SER A 487 15.94 -7.27 -6.66
C SER A 487 15.98 -6.13 -7.69
N SER A 488 14.90 -5.90 -8.46
CA SER A 488 14.82 -4.75 -9.37
C SER A 488 14.83 -3.39 -8.66
N LYS A 489 14.27 -3.32 -7.45
CA LYS A 489 14.35 -2.11 -6.60
C LYS A 489 15.78 -1.90 -6.13
N ILE A 490 16.47 -2.96 -5.69
CA ILE A 490 17.86 -2.88 -5.23
C ILE A 490 18.78 -2.30 -6.31
N VAL A 491 18.65 -2.80 -7.55
CA VAL A 491 19.38 -2.26 -8.71
C VAL A 491 18.98 -0.80 -8.98
N GLY A 492 17.69 -0.48 -8.88
CA GLY A 492 17.18 0.89 -9.06
C GLY A 492 17.66 1.90 -8.02
N ASP A 493 17.73 1.50 -6.75
CA ASP A 493 18.21 2.33 -5.65
C ASP A 493 19.71 2.62 -5.83
N LEU A 494 20.50 1.60 -6.19
CA LEU A 494 21.92 1.77 -6.51
C LEU A 494 22.13 2.69 -7.72
N ALA A 495 21.34 2.52 -8.78
CA ALA A 495 21.41 3.36 -9.97
C ALA A 495 21.11 4.84 -9.66
N GLN A 496 20.07 5.10 -8.87
CA GLN A 496 19.73 6.45 -8.42
C GLN A 496 20.84 7.04 -7.53
N PHE A 497 21.38 6.25 -6.60
CA PHE A 497 22.51 6.64 -5.77
C PHE A 497 23.73 7.03 -6.60
N MET A 498 24.07 6.24 -7.62
CA MET A 498 25.18 6.53 -8.54
C MET A 498 24.96 7.85 -9.27
N VAL A 499 23.77 8.08 -9.85
CA VAL A 499 23.45 9.32 -10.58
C VAL A 499 23.44 10.53 -9.65
N GLN A 500 22.86 10.39 -8.45
CA GLN A 500 22.78 11.49 -7.48
C GLN A 500 24.17 11.94 -7.00
N ASN A 501 25.10 11.00 -6.84
CA ASN A 501 26.46 11.27 -6.38
C ASN A 501 27.47 11.43 -7.54
N ASN A 502 27.00 11.40 -8.80
CA ASN A 502 27.83 11.42 -10.01
C ASN A 502 28.95 10.35 -10.01
N LEU A 503 28.63 9.14 -9.57
CA LEU A 503 29.58 8.02 -9.48
C LEU A 503 29.56 7.17 -10.74
N THR A 504 30.74 6.76 -11.22
CA THR A 504 30.89 5.67 -12.19
C THR A 504 30.89 4.30 -11.50
N LYS A 505 30.84 3.22 -12.30
CA LYS A 505 30.95 1.85 -11.79
C LYS A 505 32.26 1.64 -11.04
N GLU A 506 33.36 2.09 -11.65
CA GLU A 506 34.73 1.93 -11.14
C GLU A 506 34.90 2.68 -9.82
N GLU A 507 34.37 3.92 -9.73
CA GLU A 507 34.42 4.71 -8.50
C GLU A 507 33.62 4.05 -7.36
N VAL A 508 32.52 3.36 -7.66
CA VAL A 508 31.77 2.58 -6.65
C VAL A 508 32.62 1.42 -6.12
N GLU A 509 33.31 0.67 -6.98
CA GLU A 509 34.16 -0.46 -6.57
C GLU A 509 35.41 -0.02 -5.79
N GLU A 510 36.03 1.08 -6.19
CA GLU A 510 37.22 1.65 -5.55
C GLU A 510 36.89 2.22 -4.17
N ARG A 511 35.78 2.97 -4.06
CA ARG A 511 35.41 3.73 -2.85
C ARG A 511 34.32 3.07 -2.00
N ALA A 512 34.03 1.79 -2.23
CA ALA A 512 32.92 1.09 -1.56
C ALA A 512 32.97 1.19 -0.02
N GLU A 513 34.16 1.19 0.60
CA GLU A 513 34.31 1.28 2.07
C GLU A 513 33.91 2.66 2.65
N GLU A 514 33.96 3.70 1.81
CA GLU A 514 33.66 5.10 2.17
C GLU A 514 32.19 5.47 1.91
N LEU A 515 31.57 4.81 0.92
CA LEU A 515 30.23 5.14 0.46
C LEU A 515 29.16 4.63 1.43
N SER A 516 28.11 5.43 1.64
CA SER A 516 26.92 5.02 2.38
C SER A 516 25.88 4.50 1.40
N PHE A 517 25.90 3.18 1.15
CA PHE A 517 25.00 2.54 0.19
C PHE A 517 23.54 2.62 0.65
N PRO A 518 22.58 2.59 -0.29
CA PRO A 518 21.17 2.42 0.04
C PRO A 518 20.94 1.16 0.89
N LEU A 519 20.07 1.24 1.89
CA LEU A 519 19.77 0.12 2.80
C LEU A 519 19.41 -1.17 2.06
N SER A 520 18.66 -1.08 0.96
CA SER A 520 18.27 -2.22 0.13
C SER A 520 19.48 -2.96 -0.47
N VAL A 521 20.54 -2.24 -0.84
CA VAL A 521 21.79 -2.81 -1.36
C VAL A 521 22.58 -3.49 -0.25
N VAL A 522 22.61 -2.88 0.94
CA VAL A 522 23.24 -3.48 2.13
C VAL A 522 22.53 -4.77 2.52
N GLU A 523 21.20 -4.75 2.63
CA GLU A 523 20.37 -5.92 2.95
C GLU A 523 20.53 -7.04 1.91
N PHE A 524 20.65 -6.70 0.62
CA PHE A 524 20.96 -7.67 -0.42
C PHE A 524 22.30 -8.36 -0.17
N PHE A 525 23.37 -7.60 0.08
CA PHE A 525 24.69 -8.17 0.33
C PHE A 525 24.71 -9.04 1.60
N GLN A 526 23.93 -8.68 2.63
CA GLN A 526 23.73 -9.47 3.85
C GLN A 526 22.93 -10.78 3.62
N GLY A 527 22.38 -10.99 2.43
CA GLY A 527 21.59 -12.17 2.07
C GLY A 527 20.13 -12.13 2.49
N ALA A 528 19.59 -10.93 2.76
CA ALA A 528 18.20 -10.77 3.20
C ALA A 528 17.16 -11.23 2.15
N ILE A 529 17.52 -11.41 0.89
CA ILE A 529 16.60 -11.84 -0.19
C ILE A 529 17.00 -13.16 -0.85
N GLY A 530 17.89 -13.93 -0.22
CA GLY A 530 18.46 -15.15 -0.79
C GLY A 530 19.80 -14.93 -1.49
N ILE A 531 20.33 -16.00 -2.08
CA ILE A 531 21.66 -16.03 -2.69
C ILE A 531 21.51 -15.96 -4.22
N PRO A 532 22.17 -15.01 -4.91
CA PRO A 532 22.13 -14.93 -6.36
C PRO A 532 22.86 -16.11 -7.01
N HIS A 533 22.49 -16.45 -8.25
CA HIS A 533 23.18 -17.47 -9.03
C HIS A 533 24.67 -17.12 -9.19
N GLU A 534 25.54 -18.10 -8.95
CA GLU A 534 27.02 -17.97 -8.84
C GLU A 534 27.54 -17.19 -7.61
N GLY A 535 26.66 -16.79 -6.68
CA GLY A 535 27.02 -16.08 -5.46
C GLY A 535 27.22 -14.58 -5.65
N TYR A 536 27.63 -13.91 -4.57
CA TYR A 536 27.79 -12.45 -4.55
C TYR A 536 29.10 -11.99 -5.19
N PRO A 537 29.13 -10.78 -5.78
CA PRO A 537 30.35 -10.22 -6.34
C PRO A 537 31.33 -9.81 -5.22
N GLU A 538 32.49 -10.47 -5.18
CA GLU A 538 33.64 -10.10 -4.35
C GLU A 538 34.69 -9.33 -5.17
N PRO A 539 35.43 -8.36 -4.58
CA PRO A 539 35.44 -7.98 -3.15
C PRO A 539 34.35 -6.96 -2.76
N LEU A 540 33.44 -6.59 -3.68
CA LEU A 540 32.46 -5.53 -3.44
C LEU A 540 31.56 -5.85 -2.23
N ARG A 541 31.03 -7.07 -2.14
CA ARG A 541 30.23 -7.50 -0.99
C ARG A 541 30.98 -7.27 0.31
N SER A 542 32.20 -7.78 0.44
CA SER A 542 33.00 -7.62 1.66
C SER A 542 33.19 -6.14 2.05
N LYS A 543 33.44 -5.26 1.09
CA LYS A 543 33.60 -3.81 1.33
C LYS A 543 32.31 -3.14 1.81
N VAL A 544 31.15 -3.61 1.34
CA VAL A 544 29.83 -3.10 1.77
C VAL A 544 29.40 -3.71 3.11
N GLU A 545 29.66 -5.01 3.34
CA GLU A 545 29.32 -5.72 4.60
C GLU A 545 30.20 -5.34 5.79
N LEU A 546 31.38 -4.74 5.59
CA LEU A 546 32.29 -4.24 6.64
C LEU A 546 31.68 -3.09 7.50
N GLU A 547 30.36 -2.93 7.51
CA GLU A 547 29.58 -2.16 8.48
C GLU A 547 29.49 -2.78 9.89
N ARG A 548 30.16 -3.91 10.19
CA ARG A 548 30.33 -4.36 11.57
C ARG A 548 31.37 -3.49 12.31
N GLY A 549 30.97 -2.27 12.68
CA GLY A 549 31.80 -1.36 13.47
C GLY A 549 31.59 0.14 13.27
N LYS A 550 30.74 0.58 12.32
CA LYS A 550 30.41 2.01 12.18
C LYS A 550 29.37 2.41 13.24
N THR A 551 29.87 2.75 14.42
CA THR A 551 29.09 3.47 15.44
C THR A 551 29.00 4.92 14.99
N LEU A 552 27.80 5.40 14.64
CA LEU A 552 27.59 6.83 14.43
C LEU A 552 27.72 7.53 15.78
N HIS A 553 28.88 8.16 16.00
CA HIS A 553 29.07 9.02 17.16
C HIS A 553 28.36 10.35 16.88
N ILE A 554 27.08 10.38 17.24
CA ILE A 554 26.25 11.58 17.16
C ILE A 554 26.28 12.24 18.53
N LYS A 555 26.98 13.38 18.62
CA LYS A 555 26.99 14.21 19.82
C LYS A 555 26.23 15.50 19.52
N ALA A 556 25.12 15.74 20.21
CA ALA A 556 24.50 17.06 20.19
C ALA A 556 25.45 18.03 20.91
N LEU A 557 25.94 19.04 20.18
CA LEU A 557 26.91 20.01 20.72
C LEU A 557 26.21 21.23 21.29
N ALA A 558 25.23 21.76 20.56
CA ALA A 558 24.52 22.96 20.95
C ALA A 558 23.15 23.03 20.28
N LEU A 559 22.21 23.65 21.00
CA LEU A 559 20.95 24.15 20.46
C LEU A 559 21.08 25.65 20.28
N GLY A 560 20.87 26.13 19.06
CA GLY A 560 20.77 27.54 18.73
C GLY A 560 19.44 28.14 19.15
N ASP A 561 19.40 29.47 19.10
CA ASP A 561 18.21 30.25 19.44
C ASP A 561 17.06 30.00 18.47
N LEU A 562 15.83 30.28 18.94
CA LEU A 562 14.64 30.21 18.12
C LEU A 562 14.68 31.31 17.06
N ASN A 563 14.65 30.91 15.79
CA ASN A 563 14.56 31.85 14.69
C ASN A 563 13.12 32.37 14.50
N LYS A 564 12.95 33.42 13.69
CA LYS A 564 11.64 34.05 13.40
C LYS A 564 10.59 33.09 12.80
N ASN A 565 11.02 31.94 12.29
CA ASN A 565 10.15 30.92 11.69
C ASN A 565 9.77 29.80 12.68
N GLY A 566 10.09 29.95 13.96
CA GLY A 566 9.80 28.96 15.00
C GLY A 566 10.68 27.71 14.89
N GLN A 567 11.90 27.84 14.34
CA GLN A 567 12.86 26.74 14.22
C GLN A 567 14.11 27.05 15.04
N ARG A 568 14.70 26.03 15.66
CA ARG A 568 16.02 26.10 16.29
C ARG A 568 17.03 25.40 15.40
N GLU A 569 18.20 25.98 15.28
CA GLU A 569 19.34 25.31 14.64
C GLU A 569 20.00 24.37 15.67
N VAL A 570 20.10 23.09 15.36
CA VAL A 570 20.73 22.09 16.24
C VAL A 570 22.05 21.68 15.63
N PHE A 571 23.14 21.84 16.39
CA PHE A 571 24.49 21.48 15.99
C PHE A 571 24.82 20.07 16.47
N PHE A 572 25.18 19.22 15.53
CA PHE A 572 25.63 17.85 15.76
C PHE A 572 27.12 17.73 15.40
N GLU A 573 27.86 17.01 16.23
CA GLU A 573 29.10 16.37 15.82
C GLU A 573 28.73 15.00 15.26
N LEU A 574 28.95 14.78 13.96
CA LEU A 574 28.75 13.50 13.30
C LEU A 574 30.12 12.99 12.85
N ASN A 575 30.64 11.97 13.53
CA ASN A 575 31.96 11.39 13.25
C ASN A 575 33.10 12.44 13.24
N GLY A 576 33.08 13.36 14.20
CA GLY A 576 34.08 14.44 14.32
C GLY A 576 33.86 15.64 13.40
N GLN A 577 32.83 15.64 12.53
CA GLN A 577 32.47 16.77 11.69
C GLN A 577 31.25 17.52 12.23
N LEU A 578 31.34 18.86 12.27
CA LEU A 578 30.23 19.74 12.65
C LEU A 578 29.18 19.78 11.54
N ARG A 579 27.92 19.50 11.88
CA ARG A 579 26.74 19.61 11.02
C ARG A 579 25.66 20.41 11.75
N SER A 580 24.89 21.23 11.04
CA SER A 580 23.72 21.91 11.61
C SER A 580 22.45 21.59 10.83
N VAL A 581 21.31 21.52 11.53
CA VAL A 581 19.99 21.32 10.94
C VAL A 581 18.96 22.22 11.64
N LEU A 582 18.00 22.74 10.87
CA LEU A 582 16.91 23.57 11.40
C LEU A 582 15.70 22.69 11.77
N VAL A 583 15.32 22.69 13.05
CA VAL A 583 14.22 21.88 13.60
C VAL A 583 13.11 22.79 14.10
N LYS A 584 11.86 22.54 13.71
CA LYS A 584 10.70 23.28 14.23
C LYS A 584 10.49 22.98 15.71
N ASP A 585 10.39 24.02 16.55
CA ASP A 585 10.14 23.90 17.99
C ASP A 585 8.63 23.94 18.25
N CYS A 586 8.02 22.76 18.37
CA CYS A 586 6.59 22.60 18.63
C CYS A 586 6.15 23.02 20.05
N THR A 587 7.11 23.27 20.95
CA THR A 587 6.90 23.70 22.34
C THR A 587 6.81 25.22 22.43
N ALA A 588 7.68 25.93 21.69
CA ALA A 588 7.68 27.40 21.62
C ALA A 588 6.40 27.99 21.01
N MET A 589 5.69 27.23 20.15
CA MET A 589 4.39 27.67 19.62
C MET A 589 3.25 27.67 20.67
N LYS A 590 3.44 27.06 21.85
CA LYS A 590 2.45 27.09 22.93
C LYS A 590 2.49 28.39 23.75
N GLU A 591 3.51 29.25 23.57
CA GLU A 591 3.69 30.49 24.35
C GLU A 591 3.06 31.76 23.73
N PHE A 592 2.16 31.65 22.76
CA PHE A 592 1.27 32.78 22.45
C PHE A 592 0.09 32.79 23.44
N HIS A 593 0.37 33.15 24.70
CA HIS A 593 -0.66 33.45 25.68
C HIS A 593 -1.17 34.88 25.43
N PHE A 594 -2.36 35.01 24.83
CA PHE A 594 -3.10 36.27 24.89
C PHE A 594 -3.68 36.44 26.29
N HIS A 595 -3.09 37.32 27.08
CA HIS A 595 -3.66 37.70 28.37
C HIS A 595 -4.95 38.51 28.15
N PRO A 596 -6.06 38.15 28.81
CA PRO A 596 -7.30 38.92 28.73
C PRO A 596 -7.05 40.34 29.27
N LYS A 597 -7.61 41.36 28.62
CA LYS A 597 -7.48 42.76 29.07
C LYS A 597 -8.64 43.18 29.95
N ALA A 598 -8.36 44.03 30.93
CA ALA A 598 -9.37 44.64 31.79
C ALA A 598 -10.24 45.64 31.01
N GLN A 599 -11.55 45.55 31.21
CA GLN A 599 -12.52 46.46 30.61
C GLN A 599 -12.65 47.73 31.47
N LYS A 600 -12.35 48.90 30.88
CA LYS A 600 -12.27 50.20 31.62
C LYS A 600 -13.62 50.67 32.17
N ASP A 601 -14.71 50.13 31.67
CA ASP A 601 -16.09 50.38 32.10
C ASP A 601 -16.51 49.52 33.31
N ILE A 602 -15.74 48.50 33.69
CA ILE A 602 -16.01 47.63 34.83
C ILE A 602 -15.05 47.97 35.98
N LEU A 603 -15.57 48.65 37.00
CA LEU A 603 -14.77 49.13 38.13
C LEU A 603 -14.10 48.00 38.95
N GLY A 604 -14.65 46.78 38.90
CA GLY A 604 -14.11 45.59 39.55
C GLY A 604 -13.00 44.88 38.77
N GLN A 605 -12.78 45.18 37.49
CA GLN A 605 -11.67 44.60 36.72
C GLN A 605 -10.42 45.47 36.84
N VAL A 606 -9.40 44.95 37.51
CA VAL A 606 -8.13 45.65 37.72
C VAL A 606 -7.17 45.27 36.60
N GLY A 607 -6.80 46.24 35.77
CA GLY A 607 -5.80 46.07 34.71
C GLY A 607 -4.40 46.50 35.13
N ALA A 608 -3.38 46.00 34.43
CA ALA A 608 -1.99 46.40 34.62
C ALA A 608 -1.79 47.86 34.18
N PRO A 609 -1.32 48.76 35.07
CA PRO A 609 -1.18 50.18 34.75
C PRO A 609 0.01 50.47 33.82
N MET A 610 0.95 49.54 33.73
CA MET A 610 2.17 49.65 32.95
C MET A 610 2.69 48.24 32.62
N PRO A 611 3.47 48.06 31.54
CA PRO A 611 4.04 46.77 31.22
C PRO A 611 5.17 46.45 32.20
N GLY A 612 5.25 45.22 32.68
CA GLY A 612 6.23 44.82 33.70
C GLY A 612 6.02 43.42 34.25
N ASN A 613 6.92 42.98 35.14
CA ASN A 613 6.86 41.66 35.77
C ASN A 613 6.22 41.75 37.16
N VAL A 614 5.34 40.81 37.49
CA VAL A 614 4.76 40.68 38.84
C VAL A 614 5.84 40.17 39.80
N ILE A 615 6.32 41.03 40.71
CA ILE A 615 7.30 40.66 41.73
C ILE A 615 6.64 39.93 42.89
N GLU A 616 5.48 40.41 43.33
CA GLU A 616 4.80 39.93 44.53
C GLU A 616 3.29 39.99 44.37
N LEU A 617 2.59 38.99 44.90
CA LEU A 617 1.13 38.85 44.90
C LEU A 617 0.65 38.80 46.34
N ASN A 618 -0.11 39.81 46.76
CA ASN A 618 -0.50 40.02 48.16
C ASN A 618 -1.90 39.47 48.49
N VAL A 619 -2.59 38.89 47.52
CA VAL A 619 -3.99 38.45 47.64
C VAL A 619 -4.22 37.12 46.92
N LYS A 620 -5.29 36.40 47.30
CA LYS A 620 -5.70 35.12 46.69
C LYS A 620 -7.14 35.16 46.19
N GLU A 621 -7.50 34.27 45.26
CA GLU A 621 -8.90 34.08 44.86
C GLU A 621 -9.77 33.71 46.07
N GLY A 622 -10.95 34.32 46.17
CA GLY A 622 -11.89 34.18 47.29
C GLY A 622 -11.61 35.07 48.50
N GLU A 623 -10.53 35.85 48.48
CA GLU A 623 -10.18 36.77 49.58
C GLU A 623 -10.98 38.08 49.50
N GLN A 624 -11.34 38.62 50.67
CA GLN A 624 -12.06 39.89 50.78
C GLN A 624 -11.05 41.04 50.88
N VAL A 625 -11.17 42.04 50.00
CA VAL A 625 -10.26 43.18 49.94
C VAL A 625 -10.98 44.50 50.20
N GLU A 626 -10.28 45.44 50.84
CA GLU A 626 -10.76 46.81 51.04
C GLU A 626 -10.21 47.77 49.98
N ARG A 627 -10.97 48.80 49.62
CA ARG A 627 -10.53 49.86 48.72
C ARG A 627 -9.21 50.47 49.21
N GLY A 628 -8.19 50.47 48.33
CA GLY A 628 -6.85 50.97 48.62
C GLY A 628 -5.90 49.90 49.16
N GLN A 629 -6.36 48.67 49.41
CA GLN A 629 -5.50 47.55 49.81
C GLN A 629 -4.55 47.15 48.66
N PRO A 630 -3.26 46.90 48.95
CA PRO A 630 -2.29 46.48 47.93
C PRO A 630 -2.60 45.06 47.43
N LEU A 631 -2.72 44.90 46.11
CA LEU A 631 -3.06 43.65 45.44
C LEU A 631 -1.80 42.91 44.95
N CYS A 632 -0.93 43.61 44.23
CA CYS A 632 0.34 43.07 43.74
C CYS A 632 1.37 44.17 43.50
N ILE A 633 2.63 43.77 43.35
CA ILE A 633 3.74 44.66 43.01
C ILE A 633 4.23 44.31 41.61
N ILE A 634 4.24 45.29 40.71
CA ILE A 634 4.74 45.16 39.34
C ILE A 634 6.03 45.94 39.22
N SER A 635 7.04 45.37 38.57
CA SER A 635 8.31 46.04 38.29
C SER A 635 8.57 46.19 36.82
N ALA A 636 8.94 47.41 36.43
CA ALA A 636 9.49 47.70 35.12
C ALA A 636 10.66 48.67 35.24
N MET A 637 11.73 48.44 34.47
CA MET A 637 12.92 49.30 34.47
C MET A 637 13.50 49.56 35.88
N LYS A 638 13.44 48.57 36.77
CA LYS A 638 13.88 48.64 38.18
C LYS A 638 13.08 49.59 39.07
N MET A 639 11.89 50.03 38.63
CA MET A 639 10.92 50.75 39.47
C MET A 639 9.77 49.82 39.83
N GLU A 640 9.42 49.78 41.11
CA GLU A 640 8.34 48.97 41.66
C GLU A 640 7.08 49.84 41.84
N THR A 641 5.96 49.35 41.31
CA THR A 641 4.65 49.99 41.39
C THR A 641 3.69 49.06 42.11
N ILE A 642 3.10 49.54 43.20
CA ILE A 642 2.09 48.81 43.96
C ILE A 642 0.72 49.07 43.31
N VAL A 643 0.04 48.00 42.88
CA VAL A 643 -1.33 48.06 42.36
C VAL A 643 -2.30 47.89 43.51
N ASN A 644 -3.18 48.88 43.72
CA ASN A 644 -4.14 48.89 44.83
C ASN A 644 -5.57 48.60 44.35
N ALA A 645 -6.39 48.03 45.23
CA ALA A 645 -7.79 47.73 44.96
C ALA A 645 -8.62 49.01 44.72
N PRO A 646 -9.30 49.16 43.56
CA PRO A 646 -10.12 50.35 43.28
C PRO A 646 -11.44 50.36 44.07
N VAL A 647 -11.92 49.19 44.49
CA VAL A 647 -13.17 48.96 45.24
C VAL A 647 -12.95 47.91 46.33
N SER A 648 -13.82 47.91 47.34
CA SER A 648 -13.90 46.82 48.31
C SER A 648 -14.81 45.72 47.76
N GLY A 649 -14.44 44.46 47.92
CA GLY A 649 -15.22 43.32 47.41
C GLY A 649 -14.49 41.98 47.56
N MET A 650 -15.03 40.92 46.97
CA MET A 650 -14.39 39.59 46.97
C MET A 650 -13.64 39.36 45.67
N ILE A 651 -12.43 38.83 45.73
CA ILE A 651 -11.67 38.48 44.52
C ILE A 651 -12.29 37.24 43.88
N ARG A 652 -12.93 37.42 42.74
CA ARG A 652 -13.58 36.35 41.97
C ARG A 652 -12.60 35.59 41.09
N LYS A 653 -11.60 36.27 40.53
CA LYS A 653 -10.66 35.69 39.57
C LYS A 653 -9.30 36.40 39.61
N LEU A 654 -8.21 35.63 39.59
CA LEU A 654 -6.81 36.09 39.64
C LEU A 654 -6.00 35.36 38.54
N PRO A 655 -6.10 35.80 37.26
CA PRO A 655 -5.47 35.12 36.13
C PRO A 655 -3.95 35.37 36.00
N ILE A 656 -3.27 35.83 37.06
CA ILE A 656 -1.84 36.13 37.06
C ILE A 656 -1.09 35.30 38.12
N SER A 657 0.21 35.11 37.90
CA SER A 657 1.10 34.43 38.85
C SER A 657 2.37 35.24 39.11
N GLN A 658 3.04 34.99 40.23
CA GLN A 658 4.31 35.63 40.54
C GLN A 658 5.35 35.31 39.45
N GLY A 659 6.09 36.31 38.99
CA GLY A 659 7.06 36.20 37.89
C GLY A 659 6.47 36.35 36.48
N MET A 660 5.16 36.50 36.34
CA MET A 660 4.49 36.69 35.04
C MET A 660 4.75 38.10 34.49
N HIS A 661 4.98 38.20 33.17
CA HIS A 661 5.04 39.47 32.44
C HIS A 661 3.63 39.92 32.05
N LEU A 662 3.29 41.18 32.31
CA LEU A 662 2.02 41.80 31.95
C LEU A 662 2.27 42.95 30.97
N GLU A 663 1.41 43.07 29.97
CA GLU A 663 1.31 44.25 29.10
C GLU A 663 0.30 45.26 29.66
N VAL A 664 0.29 46.48 29.11
CA VAL A 664 -0.69 47.51 29.50
C VAL A 664 -2.12 46.98 29.35
N ASP A 665 -2.96 47.25 30.36
CA ASP A 665 -4.36 46.85 30.46
C ASP A 665 -4.58 45.33 30.59
N ASP A 666 -3.55 44.49 30.75
CA ASP A 666 -3.75 43.06 31.03
C ASP A 666 -4.45 42.87 32.38
N LEU A 667 -5.43 41.96 32.44
CA LEU A 667 -6.26 41.73 33.61
C LEU A 667 -5.43 41.11 34.74
N ILE A 668 -5.30 41.85 35.84
CA ILE A 668 -4.65 41.40 37.08
C ILE A 668 -5.64 40.55 37.87
N LEU A 669 -6.84 41.07 38.14
CA LEU A 669 -7.89 40.38 38.87
C LEU A 669 -9.28 40.99 38.67
N GLU A 670 -10.31 40.26 39.08
CA GLU A 670 -11.71 40.68 39.10
C GLU A 670 -12.23 40.69 40.54
N ILE A 671 -12.75 41.83 40.98
CA ILE A 671 -13.40 42.07 42.27
C ILE A 671 -14.91 42.11 42.03
N GLU A 672 -15.65 41.30 42.79
CA GLU A 672 -17.11 41.27 42.84
C GLU A 672 -17.70 42.33 43.78
#